data_AF-A0A0N0NIC4-F1
#
_entry.id   AF-A0A0N0NIC4-F1
#
_cell.length_a   1.000
_cell.length_b   1.000
_cell.length_c   1.000
_cell.angle_alpha   90.00
_cell.angle_beta   90.00
_cell.angle_gamma   90.00
#
_symmetry.space_group_name_H-M   'P 1'
#
loop_
_entity.id
_entity.type
_entity.pdbx_description
1 polymer ?
#
loop_
_entity_poly.entity_id
_entity_poly.type
_entity_poly.pdbx_seq_one_letter_code
_entity_poly.pdbx_strand_id
1 'polypeptide(L)'
;MAPSQLKQLKASLRDSGVLGPQKSKKQQKASAKDAQKRLQRSAALEGIRDKFNPFEVKAPARRPKHEFVSSKEQKTSIGRPGVTRGLGEERRRETLLREIQSRNKVGGLLDRRFGENDPTLTPEQRAAERFARQNERKSRKTAMFNLEDDSEEEMALTHAGRSLEFGENVVEDYEKDDMDRSSDDDEQERPRKRMRVDEEGASEEEQVMPERKKTKNEVMQEVIAKSKMHKAERQAAKADDEDLRMELDKGMDDLYEAMRGHKPPPRHLPTPPSDSEPQMDPSRAAMLAGKSREEAEKEYEANIRQMKMDARSKPSVRTKTDEEKAAEEADRLRELERQRQRRMQGEAESSEDEDNEGEPAADADEIPDDAEAFGLSAPEPVYRPDIDVEDEDEFVLDDLVASGSDLDMASDHDDDDSDDSQAEDADVADDGDDDFINGLVLPKQPQKSESGKSAASRNDLAFTYPCPQSHEEFLAVIEGKDLGDIPTIVQRTRALYHKRLAEGNEEKLGKFVHVLVDHIAYMGEHEEVFQQDVSEALIRHLHSMAKSQPQEAARAFRIRLQTISQLRPLNLTAGDLLVFTAAMTIFPTSDQFHTVITPSLLAMGRYLGQGSIQSLNGISKGLYCCTLCLQYQRLANRYVPEAVNYLVNVLAILSPVVMPEKTAQGQPLGVLVRLPGQSLRITLDVLKAKAMPTAGFQTLVLKDGLQPSASIQLLHLAIRLAYELSELWSQKTAWSEIVEPILHALSHLQTSKLPRDTQTLIKTTLSSLQTSQIDAIANRKPLLLHNHRPLAIKQSIPQFTDNYIPTKHYDPDAERAQLSKLKAEHKKERKGAMRELRKDANFIAREQLREKKEKDEAYDKKFKRLVAEIQGEEGREAKEYEREKRKRKGK
;
A
#
# COMPACT_ATOMS: atom_id res chain seq x y z
N MET A 1 31.67 -27.52 -51.12
CA MET A 1 32.92 -27.67 -50.35
C MET A 1 33.54 -26.30 -50.14
N ALA A 2 33.98 -25.96 -48.92
CA ALA A 2 34.72 -24.72 -48.69
C ALA A 2 36.00 -24.72 -49.55
N PRO A 3 36.38 -23.58 -50.17
CA PRO A 3 37.56 -23.54 -51.02
C PRO A 3 38.83 -23.84 -50.20
N SER A 4 39.78 -24.59 -50.78
CA SER A 4 41.07 -24.89 -50.14
C SER A 4 41.79 -23.61 -49.66
N GLN A 5 42.48 -23.69 -48.52
CA GLN A 5 43.28 -22.59 -47.98
C GLN A 5 44.29 -22.03 -49.00
N LEU A 6 44.88 -22.89 -49.85
CA LEU A 6 45.78 -22.45 -50.92
C LEU A 6 45.05 -21.63 -51.99
N LYS A 7 43.81 -22.02 -52.35
CA LYS A 7 42.99 -21.30 -53.33
C LYS A 7 42.54 -19.94 -52.78
N GLN A 8 42.15 -19.90 -51.51
CA GLN A 8 41.81 -18.66 -50.80
C GLN A 8 43.03 -17.73 -50.67
N LEU A 9 44.22 -18.26 -50.36
CA LEU A 9 45.47 -17.49 -50.27
C LEU A 9 45.84 -16.89 -51.62
N LYS A 10 45.82 -17.69 -52.70
CA LYS A 10 46.07 -17.19 -54.07
C LYS A 10 45.05 -16.17 -54.54
N ALA A 11 43.79 -16.24 -54.09
CA ALA A 11 42.79 -15.21 -54.36
C ALA A 11 43.12 -13.92 -53.60
N SER A 12 43.31 -14.01 -52.28
CA SER A 12 43.64 -12.85 -51.44
C SER A 12 44.94 -12.15 -51.83
N LEU A 13 45.97 -12.88 -52.27
CA LEU A 13 47.22 -12.32 -52.79
C LEU A 13 47.05 -11.64 -54.17
N ARG A 14 46.09 -12.09 -54.98
CA ARG A 14 45.73 -11.44 -56.25
C ARG A 14 44.92 -10.17 -56.00
N ASP A 15 43.96 -10.22 -55.09
CA ASP A 15 43.10 -9.09 -54.72
C ASP A 15 43.90 -7.96 -54.06
N SER A 16 44.89 -8.31 -53.23
CA SER A 16 45.84 -7.35 -52.64
C SER A 16 46.93 -6.86 -53.61
N GLY A 17 46.92 -7.33 -54.87
CA GLY A 17 47.86 -6.90 -55.91
C GLY A 17 49.32 -7.34 -55.67
N VAL A 18 49.55 -8.28 -54.75
CA VAL A 18 50.88 -8.82 -54.42
C VAL A 18 51.31 -9.83 -55.48
N LEU A 19 50.40 -10.70 -55.89
CA LEU A 19 50.61 -11.74 -56.89
C LEU A 19 49.73 -11.42 -58.10
N GLY A 20 50.32 -11.17 -59.26
CA GLY A 20 49.59 -10.79 -60.47
C GLY A 20 50.43 -11.03 -61.72
N PRO A 21 49.85 -10.86 -62.92
CA PRO A 21 50.58 -11.00 -64.17
C PRO A 21 51.71 -9.97 -64.28
N GLN A 22 52.71 -10.27 -65.11
CA GLN A 22 53.88 -9.40 -65.30
C GLN A 22 53.45 -8.02 -65.83
N LYS A 23 53.72 -6.97 -65.05
CA LYS A 23 53.33 -5.58 -65.37
C LYS A 23 54.29 -4.96 -66.40
N SER A 24 53.77 -4.16 -67.34
CA SER A 24 54.57 -3.50 -68.38
C SER A 24 55.48 -2.38 -67.82
N LYS A 25 56.56 -2.01 -68.54
CA LYS A 25 57.50 -0.95 -68.09
C LYS A 25 56.81 0.40 -67.78
N LYS A 26 55.71 0.75 -68.49
CA LYS A 26 54.91 1.96 -68.22
C LYS A 26 54.16 1.86 -66.88
N GLN A 27 53.57 0.71 -66.58
CA GLN A 27 52.84 0.45 -65.31
C GLN A 27 53.77 0.37 -64.09
N GLN A 28 55.00 -0.11 -64.28
CA GLN A 28 56.01 -0.11 -63.23
C GLN A 28 56.46 1.32 -62.87
N LYS A 29 56.67 2.21 -63.85
CA LYS A 29 57.00 3.62 -63.59
C LYS A 29 55.87 4.39 -62.90
N ALA A 30 54.60 4.06 -63.19
CA ALA A 30 53.45 4.66 -62.53
C ALA A 30 53.27 4.20 -61.07
N SER A 31 53.69 2.98 -60.73
CA SER A 31 53.58 2.42 -59.36
C SER A 31 54.81 2.69 -58.49
N ALA A 32 55.95 3.04 -59.08
CA ALA A 32 57.20 3.32 -58.35
C ALA A 32 57.20 4.65 -57.57
N LYS A 33 56.28 5.57 -57.87
CA LYS A 33 56.20 6.91 -57.26
C LYS A 33 55.43 6.99 -55.93
N ASP A 34 54.72 5.92 -55.52
CA ASP A 34 53.85 5.93 -54.33
C ASP A 34 54.44 5.11 -53.16
N ALA A 35 55.08 5.78 -52.19
CA ALA A 35 55.51 5.14 -50.94
C ALA A 35 54.32 4.60 -50.12
N GLN A 36 53.16 5.29 -50.15
CA GLN A 36 51.94 4.89 -49.45
C GLN A 36 51.37 3.55 -49.94
N LYS A 37 51.48 3.23 -51.24
CA LYS A 37 51.05 1.93 -51.77
C LYS A 37 51.93 0.78 -51.30
N ARG A 38 53.20 1.05 -50.99
CA ARG A 38 54.09 0.04 -50.40
C ARG A 38 53.68 -0.27 -48.95
N LEU A 39 53.34 0.75 -48.16
CA LEU A 39 52.83 0.61 -46.80
C LEU A 39 51.47 -0.08 -46.75
N GLN A 40 50.54 0.26 -47.65
CA GLN A 40 49.26 -0.44 -47.76
C GLN A 40 49.44 -1.91 -48.18
N ARG A 41 50.41 -2.18 -49.06
CA ARG A 41 50.75 -3.55 -49.46
C ARG A 41 51.39 -4.33 -48.32
N SER A 42 52.27 -3.73 -47.52
CA SER A 42 52.84 -4.40 -46.34
C SER A 42 51.78 -4.68 -45.28
N ALA A 43 50.91 -3.71 -44.98
CA ALA A 43 49.79 -3.90 -44.05
C ALA A 43 48.79 -4.97 -44.54
N ALA A 44 48.46 -4.98 -45.83
CA ALA A 44 47.61 -6.02 -46.41
C ALA A 44 48.31 -7.40 -46.37
N LEU A 45 49.61 -7.47 -46.62
CA LEU A 45 50.40 -8.70 -46.51
C LEU A 45 50.46 -9.22 -45.08
N GLU A 46 50.62 -8.35 -44.09
CA GLU A 46 50.56 -8.70 -42.66
C GLU A 46 49.18 -9.22 -42.28
N GLY A 47 48.10 -8.53 -42.70
CA GLY A 47 46.74 -9.02 -42.49
C GLY A 47 46.46 -10.36 -43.16
N ILE A 48 47.09 -10.65 -44.32
CA ILE A 48 47.01 -11.97 -44.97
C ILE A 48 47.82 -13.00 -44.18
N ARG A 49 49.03 -12.66 -43.71
CA ARG A 49 49.85 -13.57 -42.89
C ARG A 49 49.10 -13.99 -41.62
N ASP A 50 48.45 -13.05 -40.95
CA ASP A 50 47.68 -13.31 -39.72
C ASP A 50 46.44 -14.17 -39.98
N LYS A 51 45.69 -13.89 -41.06
CA LYS A 51 44.49 -14.66 -41.42
C LYS A 51 44.82 -16.09 -41.87
N PHE A 52 45.92 -16.26 -42.61
CA PHE A 52 46.30 -17.56 -43.17
C PHE A 52 47.22 -18.38 -42.25
N ASN A 53 47.62 -17.84 -41.10
CA ASN A 53 48.33 -18.58 -40.05
C ASN A 53 47.45 -18.79 -38.81
N PRO A 54 46.42 -19.68 -38.88
CA PRO A 54 45.47 -19.88 -37.80
C PRO A 54 46.06 -20.60 -36.58
N PHE A 55 47.30 -21.09 -36.64
CA PHE A 55 47.94 -21.83 -35.54
C PHE A 55 48.60 -20.92 -34.49
N GLU A 56 48.92 -19.67 -34.86
CA GLU A 56 49.39 -18.64 -33.91
C GLU A 56 48.25 -18.10 -33.03
N VAL A 57 47.01 -18.39 -33.44
CA VAL A 57 45.79 -17.81 -32.93
C VAL A 57 44.88 -18.93 -32.43
N LYS A 58 44.63 -18.98 -31.12
CA LYS A 58 43.67 -19.91 -30.53
C LYS A 58 42.27 -19.31 -30.61
N ALA A 59 41.57 -19.62 -31.69
CA ALA A 59 40.13 -19.40 -31.79
C ALA A 59 39.36 -20.43 -30.92
N PRO A 60 38.19 -20.08 -30.36
CA PRO A 60 37.35 -21.06 -29.70
C PRO A 60 36.89 -22.12 -30.72
N ALA A 61 37.11 -23.40 -30.38
CA ALA A 61 36.77 -24.52 -31.27
C ALA A 61 35.26 -24.71 -31.48
N ARG A 62 34.44 -24.09 -30.63
CA ARG A 62 32.98 -24.12 -30.67
C ARG A 62 32.43 -22.71 -30.81
N ARG A 63 31.29 -22.62 -31.48
CA ARG A 63 30.45 -21.41 -31.51
C ARG A 63 30.07 -21.01 -30.08
N PRO A 64 29.70 -19.73 -29.83
CA PRO A 64 29.15 -19.32 -28.54
C PRO A 64 28.01 -20.26 -28.12
N LYS A 65 27.96 -20.61 -26.83
CA LYS A 65 26.98 -21.58 -26.30
C LYS A 65 25.55 -21.03 -26.34
N HIS A 66 25.41 -19.73 -26.13
CA HIS A 66 24.16 -18.99 -26.22
C HIS A 66 24.39 -17.82 -27.18
N GLU A 67 23.51 -17.68 -28.16
CA GLU A 67 23.52 -16.58 -29.10
C GLU A 67 22.74 -15.41 -28.50
N PHE A 68 23.37 -14.25 -28.40
CA PHE A 68 22.71 -13.01 -27.99
C PHE A 68 23.03 -11.94 -29.03
N VAL A 69 22.02 -11.15 -29.40
CA VAL A 69 22.17 -10.07 -30.37
C VAL A 69 22.47 -8.79 -29.59
N SER A 70 23.61 -8.16 -29.87
CA SER A 70 23.99 -6.86 -29.32
C SER A 70 24.38 -5.94 -30.46
N SER A 71 23.99 -4.66 -30.39
CA SER A 71 24.39 -3.64 -31.37
C SER A 71 25.89 -3.36 -31.39
N LYS A 72 26.59 -3.71 -30.31
CA LYS A 72 28.06 -3.71 -30.26
C LYS A 72 28.59 -5.03 -30.79
N GLU A 73 29.32 -4.98 -31.91
CA GLU A 73 30.05 -6.13 -32.44
C GLU A 73 31.05 -6.62 -31.39
N GLN A 74 30.70 -7.67 -30.65
CA GLN A 74 31.64 -8.29 -29.73
C GLN A 74 32.68 -9.05 -30.53
N LYS A 75 33.89 -8.48 -30.59
CA LYS A 75 35.06 -9.16 -31.14
C LYS A 75 35.25 -10.47 -30.37
N THR A 76 35.24 -11.58 -31.09
CA THR A 76 35.51 -12.89 -30.49
C THR A 76 36.84 -12.84 -29.75
N SER A 77 36.86 -13.28 -28.49
CA SER A 77 38.07 -13.24 -27.67
C SER A 77 39.07 -14.25 -28.22
N ILE A 78 40.03 -13.74 -28.99
CA ILE A 78 41.02 -14.54 -29.68
C ILE A 78 42.29 -14.58 -28.83
N GLY A 79 42.74 -15.78 -28.42
CA GLY A 79 43.99 -15.93 -27.65
C GLY A 79 45.21 -16.05 -28.56
N ARG A 80 46.31 -15.38 -28.24
CA ARG A 80 47.60 -15.49 -28.96
C ARG A 80 48.65 -16.24 -28.12
N PRO A 81 48.65 -17.59 -28.12
CA PRO A 81 49.56 -18.38 -27.29
C PRO A 81 51.04 -18.18 -27.61
N GLY A 82 51.41 -17.97 -28.88
CA GLY A 82 52.80 -17.73 -29.29
C GLY A 82 53.37 -16.46 -28.64
N VAL A 83 52.67 -15.34 -28.83
CA VAL A 83 53.03 -14.02 -28.27
C VAL A 83 53.07 -14.06 -26.73
N THR A 84 52.03 -14.62 -26.09
CA THR A 84 51.98 -14.68 -24.61
C THR A 84 53.06 -15.59 -24.01
N ARG A 85 53.46 -16.67 -24.70
CA ARG A 85 54.61 -17.48 -24.29
C ARG A 85 55.94 -16.73 -24.49
N GLY A 86 56.11 -16.04 -25.62
CA GLY A 86 57.30 -15.23 -25.92
C GLY A 86 57.54 -14.16 -24.86
N LEU A 87 56.53 -13.31 -24.62
CA LEU A 87 56.57 -12.28 -23.56
C LEU A 87 56.82 -12.90 -22.18
N GLY A 88 56.24 -14.07 -21.91
CA GLY A 88 56.46 -14.79 -20.67
C GLY A 88 57.91 -15.30 -20.52
N GLU A 89 58.57 -15.70 -21.59
CA GLU A 89 59.99 -16.10 -21.55
C GLU A 89 60.92 -14.89 -21.46
N GLU A 90 60.62 -13.82 -22.17
CA GLU A 90 61.37 -12.55 -22.08
C GLU A 90 61.36 -12.01 -20.66
N ARG A 91 60.19 -11.94 -20.01
CA ARG A 91 60.09 -11.55 -18.60
C ARG A 91 60.95 -12.41 -17.68
N ARG A 92 60.99 -13.74 -17.90
CA ARG A 92 61.84 -14.64 -17.10
C ARG A 92 63.34 -14.44 -17.35
N ARG A 93 63.73 -14.07 -18.57
CA ARG A 93 65.11 -13.69 -18.87
C ARG A 93 65.49 -12.37 -18.18
N GLU A 94 64.56 -11.42 -18.10
CA GLU A 94 64.80 -10.14 -17.42
C GLU A 94 64.87 -10.28 -15.90
N THR A 95 64.05 -11.16 -15.31
CA THR A 95 63.96 -11.38 -13.86
C THR A 95 64.80 -12.57 -13.40
N LEU A 96 64.30 -13.80 -13.57
CA LEU A 96 64.88 -15.03 -13.01
C LEU A 96 66.31 -15.28 -13.48
N LEU A 97 66.60 -15.08 -14.76
CA LEU A 97 67.97 -15.29 -15.26
C LEU A 97 68.94 -14.28 -14.65
N ARG A 98 68.51 -13.02 -14.50
CA ARG A 98 69.30 -11.97 -13.84
C ARG A 98 69.52 -12.29 -12.36
N GLU A 99 68.52 -12.81 -11.67
CA GLU A 99 68.64 -13.30 -10.28
C GLU A 99 69.61 -14.47 -10.17
N ILE A 100 69.55 -15.46 -11.06
CA ILE A 100 70.48 -16.60 -11.09
C ILE A 100 71.92 -16.11 -11.28
N GLN A 101 72.15 -15.20 -12.23
CA GLN A 101 73.48 -14.64 -12.50
C GLN A 101 74.00 -13.80 -11.32
N SER A 102 73.12 -13.14 -10.59
CA SER A 102 73.47 -12.31 -9.43
C SER A 102 73.39 -13.03 -8.08
N ARG A 103 73.11 -14.35 -8.06
CA ARG A 103 72.92 -15.14 -6.83
C ARG A 103 74.05 -15.01 -5.81
N ASN A 104 75.29 -14.87 -6.28
CA ASN A 104 76.48 -14.75 -5.42
C ASN A 104 76.99 -13.31 -5.33
N LYS A 105 76.22 -12.31 -5.79
CA LYS A 105 76.60 -10.90 -5.77
C LYS A 105 76.15 -10.27 -4.45
N VAL A 106 77.11 -9.81 -3.65
CA VAL A 106 76.85 -9.09 -2.39
C VAL A 106 77.03 -7.60 -2.63
N GLY A 107 76.02 -6.80 -2.26
CA GLY A 107 76.00 -5.34 -2.47
C GLY A 107 75.45 -4.89 -3.83
N GLY A 108 74.77 -3.75 -3.83
CA GLY A 108 74.17 -3.12 -5.02
C GLY A 108 74.13 -1.60 -4.87
N LEU A 109 73.96 -0.89 -5.99
CA LEU A 109 73.77 0.56 -5.96
C LEU A 109 72.39 0.86 -5.36
N LEU A 110 72.38 1.36 -4.12
CA LEU A 110 71.19 1.91 -3.49
C LEU A 110 70.94 3.32 -4.07
N ASP A 111 70.20 3.37 -5.17
CA ASP A 111 69.87 4.64 -5.82
C ASP A 111 68.73 5.35 -5.07
N ARG A 112 69.10 6.16 -4.07
CA ARG A 112 68.20 6.99 -3.27
C ARG A 112 67.93 8.36 -3.90
N ARG A 113 68.38 8.59 -5.14
CA ARG A 113 68.36 9.95 -5.71
C ARG A 113 66.95 10.48 -5.96
N PHE A 114 65.89 9.69 -5.88
CA PHE A 114 64.52 10.21 -6.12
C PHE A 114 63.46 9.65 -5.16
N GLY A 115 63.87 9.09 -4.01
CA GLY A 115 62.96 8.37 -3.11
C GLY A 115 62.26 7.15 -3.74
N GLU A 116 62.50 6.88 -5.03
CA GLU A 116 61.80 5.88 -5.80
C GLU A 116 62.09 4.46 -5.33
N ASN A 117 63.33 4.20 -5.00
CA ASN A 117 63.76 2.84 -4.69
C ASN A 117 63.97 2.66 -3.18
N ASP A 118 63.54 3.63 -2.36
CA ASP A 118 63.56 3.52 -0.90
C ASP A 118 62.27 2.83 -0.41
N PRO A 119 62.36 1.61 0.16
CA PRO A 119 61.20 0.83 0.58
C PRO A 119 60.53 1.35 1.86
N THR A 120 61.10 2.38 2.50
CA THR A 120 60.56 2.99 3.73
C THR A 120 59.55 4.11 3.46
N LEU A 121 59.42 4.57 2.20
CA LEU A 121 58.50 5.65 1.82
C LEU A 121 57.23 5.07 1.21
N THR A 122 56.06 5.59 1.60
CA THR A 122 54.79 5.20 0.99
C THR A 122 54.69 5.73 -0.47
N PRO A 123 53.86 5.12 -1.32
CA PRO A 123 53.70 5.56 -2.72
C PRO A 123 53.33 7.05 -2.85
N GLU A 124 52.54 7.57 -1.91
CA GLU A 124 52.17 8.99 -1.83
C GLU A 124 53.35 9.88 -1.44
N GLN A 125 54.16 9.46 -0.46
CA GLN A 125 55.36 10.20 -0.04
C GLN A 125 56.42 10.23 -1.15
N ARG A 126 56.57 9.14 -1.91
CA ARG A 126 57.44 9.08 -3.10
C ARG A 126 56.99 10.05 -4.21
N ALA A 127 55.68 10.19 -4.41
CA ALA A 127 55.13 11.15 -5.36
C ALA A 127 55.38 12.60 -4.89
N ALA A 128 55.18 12.87 -3.60
CA ALA A 128 55.46 14.18 -2.99
C ALA A 128 56.94 14.55 -3.08
N GLU A 129 57.86 13.62 -2.85
CA GLU A 129 59.30 13.87 -2.94
C GLU A 129 59.76 14.11 -4.40
N ARG A 130 59.21 13.37 -5.36
CA ARG A 130 59.41 13.64 -6.80
C ARG A 130 58.88 15.03 -7.19
N PHE A 131 57.70 15.41 -6.69
CA PHE A 131 57.07 16.70 -6.96
C PHE A 131 57.88 17.86 -6.35
N ALA A 132 58.30 17.73 -5.08
CA ALA A 132 59.14 18.71 -4.40
C ALA A 132 60.46 18.94 -5.14
N ARG A 133 61.13 17.87 -5.58
CA ARG A 133 62.41 17.97 -6.29
C ARG A 133 62.26 18.45 -7.74
N GLN A 134 61.12 18.16 -8.38
CA GLN A 134 60.77 18.74 -9.68
C GLN A 134 60.53 20.25 -9.55
N ASN A 135 59.87 20.69 -8.48
CA ASN A 135 59.69 22.10 -8.17
C ASN A 135 61.02 22.80 -7.82
N GLU A 136 61.91 22.19 -7.04
CA GLU A 136 63.26 22.74 -6.79
C GLU A 136 64.09 22.88 -8.09
N ARG A 137 63.99 21.91 -9.01
CA ARG A 137 64.66 22.00 -10.32
C ARG A 137 64.05 23.07 -11.23
N LYS A 138 62.74 23.32 -11.13
CA LYS A 138 62.06 24.41 -11.84
C LYS A 138 62.44 25.76 -11.21
N SER A 139 62.43 25.90 -9.89
CA SER A 139 62.79 27.14 -9.20
C SER A 139 64.27 27.52 -9.40
N ARG A 140 65.19 26.54 -9.45
CA ARG A 140 66.61 26.78 -9.78
C ARG A 140 66.85 27.22 -11.23
N LYS A 141 65.94 26.93 -12.16
CA LYS A 141 66.02 27.40 -13.55
C LYS A 141 65.44 28.81 -13.72
N THR A 142 64.46 29.21 -12.91
CA THR A 142 63.94 30.59 -12.88
C THR A 142 64.84 31.52 -12.05
N ALA A 143 65.55 31.01 -11.05
CA ALA A 143 66.49 31.79 -10.22
C ALA A 143 67.83 32.16 -10.90
N MET A 144 68.12 31.65 -12.10
CA MET A 144 69.34 32.03 -12.86
C MET A 144 69.19 33.31 -13.70
N PHE A 145 68.01 33.94 -13.72
CA PHE A 145 67.76 35.18 -14.46
C PHE A 145 67.10 36.29 -13.61
N ASN A 146 67.01 36.13 -12.29
CA ASN A 146 66.68 37.24 -11.39
C ASN A 146 67.99 37.83 -10.84
N LEU A 147 68.50 38.84 -11.54
CA LEU A 147 69.62 39.69 -11.14
C LEU A 147 69.07 41.12 -11.03
N GLU A 148 68.44 41.41 -9.89
CA GLU A 148 68.26 42.74 -9.30
C GLU A 148 67.53 42.54 -7.96
N ASP A 149 68.34 42.27 -6.93
CA ASP A 149 68.03 42.69 -5.57
C ASP A 149 68.77 44.03 -5.42
N ASP A 150 68.00 45.11 -5.51
CA ASP A 150 68.47 46.49 -5.47
C ASP A 150 69.10 46.80 -4.10
N SER A 151 70.27 47.44 -4.13
CA SER A 151 70.47 48.57 -3.25
C SER A 151 69.57 49.72 -3.76
N GLU A 152 68.47 49.93 -3.06
CA GLU A 152 67.67 51.16 -2.93
C GLU A 152 67.81 52.23 -4.03
N GLU A 153 66.80 52.37 -4.89
CA GLU A 153 65.96 53.58 -5.03
C GLU A 153 64.96 53.43 -6.19
N GLU A 154 63.75 53.94 -5.96
CA GLU A 154 62.59 54.07 -6.86
C GLU A 154 62.88 54.07 -8.38
N MET A 155 62.13 53.28 -9.18
CA MET A 155 61.31 53.80 -10.31
C MET A 155 60.63 52.73 -11.20
N ALA A 156 59.29 52.78 -11.18
CA ALA A 156 58.30 52.53 -12.26
C ALA A 156 58.43 51.34 -13.24
N LEU A 157 57.53 50.35 -13.10
CA LEU A 157 57.27 49.28 -14.08
C LEU A 157 56.64 49.80 -15.39
N THR A 158 57.25 49.49 -16.53
CA THR A 158 56.67 49.66 -17.88
C THR A 158 56.86 48.40 -18.71
N HIS A 159 55.84 47.97 -19.46
CA HIS A 159 55.95 46.90 -20.46
C HIS A 159 55.55 47.48 -21.84
N ALA A 160 56.44 47.37 -22.82
CA ALA A 160 56.26 47.85 -24.21
C ALA A 160 55.94 49.35 -24.38
N GLY A 161 56.45 50.23 -23.50
CA GLY A 161 56.45 51.68 -23.71
C GLY A 161 55.22 52.45 -23.20
N ARG A 162 54.44 51.90 -22.27
CA ARG A 162 53.41 52.65 -21.50
C ARG A 162 53.40 52.23 -20.04
N SER A 163 53.34 53.20 -19.13
CA SER A 163 53.20 53.01 -17.67
C SER A 163 51.77 52.64 -17.31
N LEU A 164 51.59 51.57 -16.52
CA LEU A 164 50.29 51.12 -16.04
C LEU A 164 50.20 51.34 -14.53
N GLU A 165 49.39 52.33 -14.17
CA GLU A 165 48.92 52.64 -12.82
C GLU A 165 47.72 51.72 -12.52
N PHE A 166 47.67 51.14 -11.31
CA PHE A 166 46.61 50.20 -10.91
C PHE A 166 45.29 50.95 -10.71
N GLY A 167 44.36 50.78 -11.65
CA GLY A 167 42.97 51.18 -11.56
C GLY A 167 42.06 49.99 -11.81
N GLU A 168 41.26 49.67 -10.80
CA GLU A 168 39.99 48.94 -10.75
C GLU A 168 39.40 48.37 -12.05
N ASN A 169 39.04 47.08 -11.95
CA ASN A 169 38.06 46.32 -12.72
C ASN A 169 38.51 45.63 -14.04
N VAL A 170 38.07 44.36 -14.12
CA VAL A 170 37.58 43.62 -15.29
C VAL A 170 38.40 42.36 -15.71
N VAL A 171 37.80 41.23 -15.33
CA VAL A 171 37.63 39.93 -16.02
C VAL A 171 38.71 38.86 -15.86
N GLU A 172 38.38 37.91 -14.97
CA GLU A 172 38.94 36.57 -14.88
C GLU A 172 38.39 35.67 -16.01
N ASP A 173 39.09 35.58 -17.14
CA ASP A 173 38.91 34.48 -18.09
C ASP A 173 39.77 33.28 -17.64
N TYR A 174 39.20 32.48 -16.75
CA TYR A 174 39.74 31.16 -16.39
C TYR A 174 38.99 30.08 -17.18
N GLU A 175 39.38 29.87 -18.45
CA GLU A 175 39.07 28.63 -19.17
C GLU A 175 39.90 27.49 -18.56
N LYS A 176 39.23 26.63 -17.79
CA LYS A 176 39.82 25.42 -17.21
C LYS A 176 39.37 24.20 -18.01
N ASP A 177 40.03 23.97 -19.13
CA ASP A 177 39.97 22.67 -19.81
C ASP A 177 41.31 22.35 -20.47
N ASP A 178 42.22 21.79 -19.69
CA ASP A 178 43.19 20.79 -20.15
C ASP A 178 44.06 20.35 -18.96
N MET A 179 43.87 19.10 -18.51
CA MET A 179 44.89 18.17 -18.02
C MET A 179 44.21 17.00 -17.28
N ASP A 180 43.86 15.95 -18.01
CA ASP A 180 44.05 14.60 -17.48
C ASP A 180 44.54 13.64 -18.58
N ARG A 181 45.79 13.19 -18.44
CA ARG A 181 46.37 12.05 -19.14
C ARG A 181 47.28 11.29 -18.18
N SER A 182 46.88 10.07 -17.83
CA SER A 182 47.74 8.88 -17.88
C SER A 182 47.20 7.99 -19.02
N SER A 183 47.85 7.88 -20.19
CA SER A 183 49.00 7.00 -20.55
C SER A 183 48.68 5.52 -20.27
N ASP A 184 48.59 4.59 -21.24
CA ASP A 184 49.18 4.44 -22.60
C ASP A 184 48.36 3.38 -23.39
N ASP A 185 48.42 3.16 -24.70
CA ASP A 185 48.88 3.86 -25.93
C ASP A 185 48.41 2.99 -27.11
N ASP A 186 48.03 3.61 -28.24
CA ASP A 186 48.20 3.13 -29.63
C ASP A 186 47.33 3.95 -30.61
N GLU A 187 48.04 4.69 -31.45
CA GLU A 187 47.59 5.68 -32.43
C GLU A 187 46.74 5.12 -33.59
N GLN A 188 45.71 5.90 -33.97
CA GLN A 188 45.33 6.05 -35.38
C GLN A 188 44.59 7.37 -35.63
N GLU A 189 45.32 8.29 -36.25
CA GLU A 189 44.85 9.55 -36.83
C GLU A 189 43.77 9.33 -37.90
N ARG A 190 42.69 10.15 -37.90
CA ARG A 190 42.02 10.79 -39.08
C ARG A 190 40.71 11.50 -38.68
N PRO A 191 40.23 12.49 -39.47
CA PRO A 191 40.27 13.89 -39.07
C PRO A 191 38.91 14.48 -38.68
N ARG A 192 38.98 15.53 -37.87
CA ARG A 192 37.89 16.44 -37.50
C ARG A 192 37.22 17.00 -38.75
N LYS A 193 35.90 16.81 -38.88
CA LYS A 193 35.08 17.42 -39.92
C LYS A 193 34.07 18.38 -39.26
N ARG A 194 34.45 19.66 -39.34
CA ARG A 194 33.61 20.87 -39.50
C ARG A 194 32.30 20.95 -38.71
N MET A 195 32.37 21.83 -37.73
CA MET A 195 31.35 22.80 -37.33
C MET A 195 30.45 23.22 -38.49
N ARG A 196 29.15 23.03 -38.33
CA ARG A 196 28.12 23.75 -39.07
C ARG A 196 27.17 24.33 -38.03
N VAL A 197 27.27 25.65 -37.90
CA VAL A 197 26.25 26.53 -37.34
C VAL A 197 25.01 26.39 -38.23
N ASP A 198 23.85 26.16 -37.63
CA ASP A 198 22.56 26.63 -38.14
C ASP A 198 21.60 26.77 -36.95
N GLU A 199 20.90 27.90 -36.99
CA GLU A 199 20.03 28.56 -36.03
C GLU A 199 18.63 27.91 -35.90
N GLU A 200 17.91 28.35 -34.84
CA GLU A 200 16.45 28.39 -34.67
C GLU A 200 15.66 27.12 -34.31
N GLY A 201 14.84 27.25 -33.27
CA GLY A 201 13.65 26.41 -33.05
C GLY A 201 13.42 25.98 -31.61
N ALA A 202 12.98 26.90 -30.75
CA ALA A 202 12.36 26.55 -29.48
C ALA A 202 10.99 25.89 -29.74
N SER A 203 10.82 24.65 -29.27
CA SER A 203 9.50 24.02 -29.07
C SER A 203 9.59 23.02 -27.92
N GLU A 204 8.88 23.31 -26.84
CA GLU A 204 8.62 22.42 -25.71
C GLU A 204 7.78 21.24 -26.16
N GLU A 205 8.28 20.01 -26.01
CA GLU A 205 7.47 18.80 -25.89
C GLU A 205 8.15 17.85 -24.90
N GLU A 206 7.58 17.72 -23.70
CA GLU A 206 7.91 16.67 -22.75
C GLU A 206 7.50 15.32 -23.33
N GLN A 207 8.47 14.55 -23.80
CA GLN A 207 8.35 13.11 -23.98
C GLN A 207 9.09 12.43 -22.84
N VAL A 208 8.35 11.64 -22.05
CA VAL A 208 8.86 10.78 -20.98
C VAL A 208 9.83 9.76 -21.59
N MET A 209 11.11 10.11 -21.62
CA MET A 209 12.20 9.17 -21.83
C MET A 209 12.53 8.44 -20.53
N PRO A 210 13.02 7.18 -20.58
CA PRO A 210 13.50 6.49 -19.39
C PRO A 210 14.58 7.32 -18.71
N GLU A 211 14.46 7.51 -17.39
CA GLU A 211 15.38 8.31 -16.58
C GLU A 211 16.83 7.91 -16.86
N ARG A 212 17.57 8.82 -17.49
CA ARG A 212 19.01 8.66 -17.68
C ARG A 212 19.64 8.64 -16.29
N LYS A 213 20.41 7.59 -15.97
CA LYS A 213 21.25 7.58 -14.77
C LYS A 213 22.13 8.83 -14.77
N LYS A 214 21.99 9.65 -13.73
CA LYS A 214 22.74 10.89 -13.56
C LYS A 214 24.24 10.63 -13.72
N THR A 215 24.92 11.49 -14.46
CA THR A 215 26.36 11.32 -14.68
C THR A 215 27.11 11.59 -13.37
N LYS A 216 28.30 11.00 -13.20
CA LYS A 216 29.14 11.29 -12.03
C LYS A 216 29.42 12.79 -11.89
N ASN A 217 29.46 13.53 -13.00
CA ASN A 217 29.58 14.98 -12.99
C ASN A 217 28.33 15.66 -12.39
N GLU A 218 27.13 15.28 -12.84
CA GLU A 218 25.87 15.78 -12.26
C GLU A 218 25.76 15.43 -10.77
N VAL A 219 26.09 14.19 -10.38
CA VAL A 219 26.11 13.79 -8.96
C VAL A 219 27.16 14.58 -8.17
N MET A 220 28.36 14.80 -8.73
CA MET A 220 29.40 15.57 -8.07
C MET A 220 29.03 17.06 -7.97
N GLN A 221 28.36 17.61 -8.97
CA GLN A 221 27.83 18.98 -8.93
C GLN A 221 26.72 19.11 -7.88
N GLU A 222 25.81 18.14 -7.77
CA GLU A 222 24.80 18.11 -6.71
C GLU A 222 25.45 18.00 -5.31
N VAL A 223 26.46 17.15 -5.16
CA VAL A 223 27.21 17.00 -3.89
C VAL A 223 28.02 18.25 -3.57
N ILE A 224 28.68 18.87 -4.55
CA ILE A 224 29.42 20.13 -4.37
C ILE A 224 28.47 21.28 -4.04
N ALA A 225 27.32 21.36 -4.70
CA ALA A 225 26.30 22.37 -4.42
C ALA A 225 25.74 22.19 -3.00
N LYS A 226 25.32 20.97 -2.63
CA LYS A 226 24.84 20.66 -1.28
C LYS A 226 25.91 20.90 -0.21
N SER A 227 27.16 20.50 -0.46
CA SER A 227 28.26 20.73 0.50
C SER A 227 28.63 22.21 0.63
N LYS A 228 28.55 23.00 -0.45
CA LYS A 228 28.74 24.46 -0.42
C LYS A 228 27.59 25.16 0.29
N MET A 229 26.34 24.74 0.06
CA MET A 229 25.18 25.27 0.79
C MET A 229 25.30 24.98 2.28
N HIS A 230 25.54 23.73 2.70
CA HIS A 230 25.75 23.40 4.11
C HIS A 230 27.01 24.02 4.72
N LYS A 231 28.00 24.41 3.92
CA LYS A 231 29.16 25.18 4.41
C LYS A 231 28.81 26.66 4.60
N ALA A 232 28.06 27.24 3.68
CA ALA A 232 27.55 28.61 3.78
C ALA A 232 26.56 28.77 4.95
N GLU A 233 25.64 27.81 5.13
CA GLU A 233 24.73 27.76 6.28
C GLU A 233 25.50 27.70 7.61
N ARG A 234 26.53 26.86 7.71
CA ARG A 234 27.37 26.81 8.91
C ARG A 234 28.18 28.07 9.15
N GLN A 235 28.59 28.77 8.09
CA GLN A 235 29.30 30.04 8.21
C GLN A 235 28.34 31.18 8.59
N ALA A 236 27.14 31.20 8.04
CA ALA A 236 26.08 32.13 8.40
C ALA A 236 25.67 31.95 9.86
N ALA A 237 25.37 30.73 10.28
CA ALA A 237 25.06 30.43 11.69
C ALA A 237 26.19 30.85 12.64
N LYS A 238 27.46 30.64 12.24
CA LYS A 238 28.60 31.08 13.04
C LYS A 238 28.75 32.62 13.08
N ALA A 239 28.45 33.30 11.98
CA ALA A 239 28.47 34.76 11.93
C ALA A 239 27.34 35.34 12.79
N ASP A 240 26.14 34.78 12.70
CA ASP A 240 25.01 35.14 13.55
C ASP A 240 25.35 34.94 15.03
N ASP A 241 26.01 33.83 15.40
CA ASP A 241 26.50 33.59 16.76
C ASP A 241 27.57 34.60 17.23
N GLU A 242 28.49 35.00 16.34
CA GLU A 242 29.54 35.99 16.64
C GLU A 242 28.96 37.41 16.75
N ASP A 243 28.00 37.77 15.91
CA ASP A 243 27.27 39.04 15.95
C ASP A 243 26.44 39.13 17.24
N LEU A 244 25.74 38.06 17.62
CA LEU A 244 24.96 37.99 18.86
C LEU A 244 25.86 38.06 20.10
N ARG A 245 27.07 37.49 20.04
CA ARG A 245 28.10 37.69 21.09
C ARG A 245 28.57 39.14 21.17
N MET A 246 28.84 39.78 20.04
CA MET A 246 29.26 41.19 20.02
C MET A 246 28.15 42.12 20.51
N GLU A 247 26.89 41.82 20.22
CA GLU A 247 25.74 42.54 20.76
C GLU A 247 25.58 42.35 22.27
N LEU A 248 25.75 41.13 22.77
CA LEU A 248 25.73 40.84 24.21
C LEU A 248 26.90 41.51 24.96
N ASP A 249 28.11 41.50 24.40
CA ASP A 249 29.27 42.17 25.01
C ASP A 249 29.12 43.70 24.98
N LYS A 250 28.57 44.28 23.91
CA LYS A 250 28.21 45.71 23.89
C LYS A 250 27.13 46.05 24.92
N GLY A 251 26.14 45.17 25.09
CA GLY A 251 25.08 45.31 26.08
C GLY A 251 25.52 45.00 27.52
N MET A 252 26.71 44.44 27.74
CA MET A 252 27.21 44.19 29.10
C MET A 252 27.55 45.48 29.83
N ASP A 253 28.16 46.46 29.16
CA ASP A 253 28.45 47.75 29.78
C ASP A 253 27.15 48.46 30.21
N ASP A 254 26.14 48.44 29.34
CA ASP A 254 24.78 48.95 29.64
C ASP A 254 24.10 48.15 30.77
N LEU A 255 24.31 46.83 30.85
CA LEU A 255 23.79 45.99 31.94
C LEU A 255 24.50 46.30 33.27
N TYR A 256 25.82 46.48 33.26
CA TYR A 256 26.59 46.86 34.45
C TYR A 256 26.22 48.27 34.93
N GLU A 257 25.87 49.16 34.01
CA GLU A 257 25.39 50.51 34.30
C GLU A 257 23.94 50.51 34.83
N ALA A 258 23.05 49.69 34.25
CA ALA A 258 21.68 49.45 34.73
C ALA A 258 21.63 48.77 36.12
N MET A 259 22.60 47.90 36.42
CA MET A 259 22.74 47.22 37.72
C MET A 259 23.34 48.10 38.82
N ARG A 260 24.08 49.17 38.48
CA ARG A 260 24.66 50.13 39.45
C ARG A 260 23.81 51.37 39.70
N GLY A 261 22.77 51.62 38.92
CA GLY A 261 21.94 52.81 39.03
C GLY A 261 20.44 52.53 39.02
N HIS A 262 19.81 52.43 40.18
CA HIS A 262 18.36 52.61 40.27
C HIS A 262 18.01 54.02 40.76
N LYS A 263 17.63 54.87 39.80
CA LYS A 263 16.43 55.73 39.91
C LYS A 263 15.72 55.67 38.56
N PRO A 264 14.40 55.42 38.50
CA PRO A 264 13.67 55.46 37.25
C PRO A 264 13.33 56.92 36.90
N PRO A 265 13.62 57.40 35.67
CA PRO A 265 12.92 58.53 35.10
C PRO A 265 12.17 58.09 33.81
N PRO A 266 11.26 58.93 33.32
CA PRO A 266 10.03 58.51 32.66
C PRO A 266 10.26 58.05 31.22
N ARG A 267 9.31 57.23 30.74
CA ARG A 267 9.15 56.85 29.33
C ARG A 267 9.23 58.10 28.45
N HIS A 268 10.29 58.21 27.66
CA HIS A 268 10.35 59.08 26.50
C HIS A 268 10.15 58.22 25.26
N LEU A 269 9.03 58.48 24.57
CA LEU A 269 8.69 57.93 23.27
C LEU A 269 9.83 58.18 22.26
N PRO A 270 10.17 57.23 21.38
CA PRO A 270 11.12 57.49 20.30
C PRO A 270 10.55 58.52 19.32
N THR A 271 11.30 59.60 19.10
CA THR A 271 11.19 60.41 17.89
C THR A 271 11.60 59.59 16.66
N PRO A 272 10.90 59.70 15.53
CA PRO A 272 11.11 58.84 14.37
C PRO A 272 12.43 59.18 13.64
N PRO A 273 13.17 58.19 13.10
CA PRO A 273 14.18 58.45 12.09
C PRO A 273 13.50 58.76 10.74
N SER A 274 14.06 59.74 10.05
CA SER A 274 13.65 60.22 8.73
C SER A 274 13.86 59.19 7.61
N ASP A 275 12.80 58.98 6.84
CA ASP A 275 12.69 58.73 5.40
C ASP A 275 13.52 57.61 4.73
N SER A 276 12.88 56.44 4.59
CA SER A 276 12.61 55.85 3.26
C SER A 276 11.44 54.87 3.35
N GLU A 277 10.24 55.33 2.99
CA GLU A 277 9.00 54.52 2.94
C GLU A 277 9.05 53.45 1.84
N PRO A 278 8.67 52.20 2.10
CA PRO A 278 7.92 51.41 1.12
C PRO A 278 6.48 51.94 1.08
N GLN A 279 6.03 52.29 -0.12
CA GLN A 279 4.76 52.92 -0.42
C GLN A 279 3.57 52.12 0.16
N MET A 280 2.97 52.62 1.24
CA MET A 280 1.77 52.05 1.87
C MET A 280 0.52 52.39 1.07
N ASP A 281 -0.42 51.43 0.95
CA ASP A 281 -1.68 51.64 0.24
C ASP A 281 -2.45 52.89 0.74
N PRO A 282 -2.98 53.73 -0.17
CA PRO A 282 -3.61 55.00 0.19
C PRO A 282 -4.87 54.84 1.06
N SER A 283 -5.54 53.69 0.98
CA SER A 283 -6.67 53.33 1.86
C SER A 283 -6.23 53.08 3.31
N ARG A 284 -5.03 52.53 3.51
CA ARG A 284 -4.43 52.28 4.83
C ARG A 284 -3.87 53.56 5.44
N ALA A 285 -3.30 54.44 4.62
CA ALA A 285 -2.85 55.77 5.03
C ALA A 285 -4.02 56.67 5.48
N ALA A 286 -5.17 56.60 4.80
CA ALA A 286 -6.37 57.36 5.17
C ALA A 286 -6.98 56.93 6.52
N MET A 287 -6.85 55.65 6.91
CA MET A 287 -7.31 55.16 8.22
C MET A 287 -6.35 55.49 9.36
N LEU A 288 -5.07 55.72 9.06
CA LEU A 288 -4.05 56.18 10.03
C LEU A 288 -3.96 57.71 10.16
N ALA A 289 -4.57 58.46 9.24
CA ALA A 289 -4.54 59.92 9.25
C ALA A 289 -5.32 60.49 10.46
N GLY A 290 -4.61 60.76 11.55
CA GLY A 290 -5.12 61.45 12.74
C GLY A 290 -4.93 60.74 14.08
N LYS A 291 -4.36 59.53 14.10
CA LYS A 291 -4.05 58.78 15.34
C LYS A 291 -2.57 58.45 15.42
N SER A 292 -2.00 58.43 16.61
CA SER A 292 -0.59 58.02 16.76
C SER A 292 -0.43 56.54 16.42
N ARG A 293 0.75 56.12 15.93
CA ARG A 293 1.04 54.73 15.55
C ARG A 293 0.73 53.74 16.69
N GLU A 294 1.01 54.13 17.93
CA GLU A 294 0.71 53.33 19.12
C GLU A 294 -0.80 53.20 19.41
N GLU A 295 -1.58 54.24 19.13
CA GLU A 295 -3.04 54.19 19.26
C GLU A 295 -3.66 53.35 18.13
N ALA A 296 -3.11 53.45 16.91
CA ALA A 296 -3.53 52.62 15.79
C ALA A 296 -3.19 51.14 16.02
N GLU A 297 -2.03 50.83 16.60
CA GLU A 297 -1.65 49.47 17.00
C GLU A 297 -2.52 48.96 18.16
N LYS A 298 -2.83 49.78 19.17
CA LYS A 298 -3.76 49.41 20.24
C LYS A 298 -5.20 49.22 19.77
N GLU A 299 -5.68 50.05 18.84
CA GLU A 299 -7.00 49.87 18.22
C GLU A 299 -7.02 48.64 17.32
N TYR A 300 -5.92 48.34 16.62
CA TYR A 300 -5.76 47.13 15.82
C TYR A 300 -5.73 45.88 16.70
N GLU A 301 -5.00 45.89 17.81
CA GLU A 301 -5.02 44.82 18.82
C GLU A 301 -6.39 44.68 19.48
N ALA A 302 -7.06 45.80 19.81
CA ALA A 302 -8.41 45.78 20.37
C ALA A 302 -9.42 45.25 19.35
N ASN A 303 -9.30 45.58 18.07
CA ASN A 303 -10.14 45.08 16.99
C ASN A 303 -9.85 43.61 16.68
N ILE A 304 -8.59 43.16 16.72
CA ILE A 304 -8.24 41.74 16.62
C ILE A 304 -8.81 40.97 17.81
N ARG A 305 -8.70 41.52 19.01
CA ARG A 305 -9.27 40.93 20.22
C ARG A 305 -10.79 40.89 20.14
N GLN A 306 -11.43 41.93 19.62
CA GLN A 306 -12.87 41.93 19.34
C GLN A 306 -13.24 40.93 18.23
N MET A 307 -12.47 40.81 17.15
CA MET A 307 -12.68 39.81 16.09
C MET A 307 -12.46 38.38 16.58
N LYS A 308 -11.52 38.17 17.51
CA LYS A 308 -11.29 36.88 18.17
C LYS A 308 -12.43 36.53 19.14
N MET A 309 -13.06 37.53 19.75
CA MET A 309 -14.24 37.36 20.64
C MET A 309 -15.57 37.30 19.86
N ASP A 310 -15.64 37.88 18.66
CA ASP A 310 -16.80 37.88 17.74
C ASP A 310 -16.56 36.96 16.52
N ALA A 311 -15.74 35.92 16.70
CA ALA A 311 -15.51 34.89 15.70
C ALA A 311 -16.80 34.10 15.47
N ARG A 312 -17.67 34.63 14.61
CA ARG A 312 -18.83 33.90 14.09
C ARG A 312 -18.33 32.69 13.29
N SER A 313 -18.97 31.55 13.49
CA SER A 313 -18.66 30.29 12.81
C SER A 313 -18.61 30.52 11.29
N LYS A 314 -17.50 30.15 10.65
CA LYS A 314 -17.38 30.14 9.19
C LYS A 314 -18.14 28.92 8.65
N PRO A 315 -18.93 29.05 7.58
CA PRO A 315 -19.53 27.90 6.92
C PRO A 315 -18.41 26.98 6.40
N SER A 316 -18.35 25.74 6.89
CA SER A 316 -17.35 24.75 6.48
C SER A 316 -17.65 24.16 5.09
N VAL A 317 -18.91 24.18 4.67
CA VAL A 317 -19.37 23.51 3.45
C VAL A 317 -19.85 24.52 2.41
N ARG A 318 -19.46 24.30 1.14
CA ARG A 318 -19.98 25.03 -0.02
C ARG A 318 -21.50 24.89 -0.10
N THR A 319 -22.22 25.98 -0.36
CA THR A 319 -23.66 25.91 -0.66
C THR A 319 -23.90 25.15 -1.96
N LYS A 320 -24.38 23.91 -1.86
CA LYS A 320 -24.76 23.05 -2.98
C LYS A 320 -26.06 23.54 -3.63
N THR A 321 -26.18 23.36 -4.95
CA THR A 321 -27.45 23.65 -5.65
C THR A 321 -28.50 22.59 -5.32
N ASP A 322 -29.79 22.90 -5.53
CA ASP A 322 -30.86 21.93 -5.26
C ASP A 322 -30.79 20.71 -6.19
N GLU A 323 -30.27 20.87 -7.41
CA GLU A 323 -30.00 19.77 -8.34
C GLU A 323 -28.85 18.88 -7.86
N GLU A 324 -27.77 19.45 -7.33
CA GLU A 324 -26.66 18.70 -6.73
C GLU A 324 -27.11 17.91 -5.50
N LYS A 325 -27.92 18.52 -4.61
CA LYS A 325 -28.49 17.83 -3.45
C LYS A 325 -29.40 16.67 -3.88
N ALA A 326 -30.26 16.90 -4.87
CA ALA A 326 -31.13 15.85 -5.39
C ALA A 326 -30.34 14.70 -6.04
N ALA A 327 -29.23 15.01 -6.71
CA ALA A 327 -28.34 13.99 -7.27
C ALA A 327 -27.63 13.18 -6.18
N GLU A 328 -27.08 13.84 -5.17
CA GLU A 328 -26.44 13.19 -4.02
C GLU A 328 -27.43 12.32 -3.23
N GLU A 329 -28.65 12.79 -3.00
CA GLU A 329 -29.71 11.99 -2.38
C GLU A 329 -30.07 10.77 -3.25
N ALA A 330 -30.14 10.93 -4.57
CA ALA A 330 -30.44 9.84 -5.49
C ALA A 330 -29.31 8.78 -5.49
N ASP A 331 -28.05 9.21 -5.46
CA ASP A 331 -26.91 8.30 -5.42
C ASP A 331 -26.81 7.61 -4.05
N ARG A 332 -27.02 8.34 -2.94
CA ARG A 332 -27.15 7.75 -1.60
C ARG A 332 -28.25 6.68 -1.54
N LEU A 333 -29.42 6.93 -2.15
CA LEU A 333 -30.51 5.94 -2.19
C LEU A 333 -30.16 4.71 -3.04
N ARG A 334 -29.44 4.88 -4.15
CA ARG A 334 -28.95 3.76 -4.99
C ARG A 334 -27.95 2.90 -4.24
N GLU A 335 -27.05 3.53 -3.50
CA GLU A 335 -26.01 2.87 -2.71
C GLU A 335 -26.62 2.09 -1.54
N LEU A 336 -27.57 2.69 -0.81
CA LEU A 336 -28.34 2.01 0.23
C LEU A 336 -29.15 0.82 -0.31
N GLU A 337 -29.76 0.94 -1.51
CA GLU A 337 -30.47 -0.19 -2.13
C GLU A 337 -29.49 -1.29 -2.57
N ARG A 338 -28.28 -0.95 -3.03
CA ARG A 338 -27.23 -1.92 -3.36
C ARG A 338 -26.75 -2.66 -2.11
N GLN A 339 -26.42 -1.93 -1.04
CA GLN A 339 -26.03 -2.51 0.26
C GLN A 339 -27.14 -3.40 0.82
N ARG A 340 -28.41 -2.97 0.68
CA ARG A 340 -29.57 -3.78 1.08
C ARG A 340 -29.67 -5.08 0.27
N GLN A 341 -29.44 -5.04 -1.04
CA GLN A 341 -29.45 -6.24 -1.88
C GLN A 341 -28.29 -7.19 -1.55
N ARG A 342 -27.08 -6.66 -1.26
CA ARG A 342 -25.93 -7.45 -0.78
C ARG A 342 -26.26 -8.19 0.52
N ARG A 343 -26.79 -7.47 1.52
CA ARG A 343 -27.25 -8.05 2.80
C ARG A 343 -28.37 -9.09 2.63
N MET A 344 -29.26 -8.89 1.66
CA MET A 344 -30.32 -9.84 1.33
C MET A 344 -29.78 -11.15 0.73
N GLN A 345 -28.72 -11.06 -0.07
CA GLN A 345 -28.02 -12.22 -0.64
C GLN A 345 -27.14 -12.95 0.37
N GLY A 346 -26.77 -12.27 1.47
CA GLY A 346 -25.90 -12.82 2.51
C GLY A 346 -24.42 -12.77 2.12
N GLU A 347 -24.06 -11.90 1.16
CA GLU A 347 -22.67 -11.59 0.86
C GLU A 347 -22.04 -10.89 2.06
N ALA A 348 -20.80 -11.24 2.39
CA ALA A 348 -20.07 -10.56 3.46
C ALA A 348 -19.98 -9.07 3.11
N GLU A 349 -20.28 -8.21 4.07
CA GLU A 349 -19.92 -6.80 4.00
C GLU A 349 -18.39 -6.74 4.00
N SER A 350 -17.79 -6.84 2.81
CA SER A 350 -16.39 -6.48 2.62
C SER A 350 -16.28 -5.05 3.11
N SER A 351 -15.47 -4.83 4.16
CA SER A 351 -15.16 -3.48 4.64
C SER A 351 -14.79 -2.63 3.43
N GLU A 352 -15.44 -1.47 3.30
CA GLU A 352 -15.31 -0.54 2.18
C GLU A 352 -13.87 0.03 2.00
N ASP A 353 -12.88 -0.50 2.73
CA ASP A 353 -11.45 -0.17 2.64
C ASP A 353 -10.68 -0.93 1.54
N GLU A 354 -11.34 -1.80 0.75
CA GLU A 354 -10.70 -2.50 -0.39
C GLU A 354 -11.16 -2.00 -1.77
N ASP A 355 -11.91 -0.91 -1.85
CA ASP A 355 -12.27 -0.26 -3.11
C ASP A 355 -11.39 0.97 -3.37
N ASN A 356 -10.07 0.78 -3.49
CA ASN A 356 -9.18 1.77 -4.12
C ASN A 356 -8.82 1.32 -5.54
N GLU A 357 -9.12 2.17 -6.51
CA GLU A 357 -9.02 1.92 -7.94
C GLU A 357 -7.61 1.49 -8.39
N GLY A 358 -7.49 0.28 -8.92
CA GLY A 358 -6.26 -0.21 -9.53
C GLY A 358 -6.44 -1.52 -10.31
N GLU A 359 -7.08 -1.44 -11.48
CA GLU A 359 -7.21 -2.49 -12.52
C GLU A 359 -7.87 -3.84 -12.11
N PRO A 360 -8.67 -4.47 -13.00
CA PRO A 360 -9.22 -5.80 -12.72
C PRO A 360 -8.13 -6.87 -12.95
N ALA A 361 -7.25 -7.05 -11.96
CA ALA A 361 -6.42 -8.22 -11.87
C ALA A 361 -7.24 -9.36 -11.25
N ALA A 362 -7.37 -10.44 -12.00
CA ALA A 362 -8.06 -11.65 -11.62
C ALA A 362 -7.37 -12.33 -10.42
N ASP A 363 -7.96 -12.20 -9.23
CA ASP A 363 -7.78 -13.15 -8.12
C ASP A 363 -9.15 -13.44 -7.50
N ALA A 364 -9.91 -14.26 -8.23
CA ALA A 364 -11.17 -14.84 -7.78
C ALA A 364 -11.03 -16.36 -7.88
N ASP A 365 -10.18 -16.96 -7.04
CA ASP A 365 -10.01 -18.41 -6.95
C ASP A 365 -9.77 -18.88 -5.50
N GLU A 366 -10.48 -18.30 -4.52
CA GLU A 366 -10.85 -19.05 -3.31
C GLU A 366 -12.28 -19.58 -3.49
N ILE A 367 -12.38 -20.72 -4.18
CA ILE A 367 -13.62 -21.51 -4.23
C ILE A 367 -13.77 -22.16 -2.85
N PRO A 368 -14.84 -21.87 -2.09
CA PRO A 368 -15.10 -22.55 -0.82
C PRO A 368 -15.23 -24.06 -1.08
N ASP A 369 -14.50 -24.87 -0.31
CA ASP A 369 -14.54 -26.33 -0.46
C ASP A 369 -15.88 -26.88 0.06
N ASP A 370 -16.83 -27.07 -0.85
CA ASP A 370 -18.16 -27.66 -0.58
C ASP A 370 -18.09 -29.02 0.17
N ALA A 371 -16.95 -29.72 0.16
CA ALA A 371 -16.75 -30.98 0.88
C ALA A 371 -16.57 -30.79 2.39
N GLU A 372 -16.11 -29.62 2.83
CA GLU A 372 -15.88 -29.30 4.25
C GLU A 372 -17.21 -29.10 4.99
N ALA A 373 -18.23 -28.55 4.31
CA ALA A 373 -19.59 -28.41 4.81
C ALA A 373 -20.30 -29.77 5.08
N PHE A 374 -19.79 -30.86 4.50
CA PHE A 374 -20.27 -32.22 4.71
C PHE A 374 -19.37 -33.09 5.61
N GLY A 375 -18.32 -32.52 6.21
CA GLY A 375 -17.46 -33.22 7.17
C GLY A 375 -16.52 -34.28 6.55
N LEU A 376 -16.18 -34.13 5.28
CA LEU A 376 -15.30 -35.05 4.53
C LEU A 376 -13.94 -34.40 4.22
N SER A 377 -13.29 -33.77 5.21
CA SER A 377 -11.96 -33.20 4.99
C SER A 377 -10.89 -34.29 4.85
N ALA A 378 -10.00 -34.12 3.86
CA ALA A 378 -8.80 -34.93 3.75
C ALA A 378 -7.76 -34.46 4.79
N PRO A 379 -7.01 -35.36 5.45
CA PRO A 379 -6.01 -34.94 6.43
C PRO A 379 -4.91 -34.12 5.76
N GLU A 380 -4.58 -32.97 6.34
CA GLU A 380 -3.50 -32.09 5.88
C GLU A 380 -2.16 -32.84 5.75
N PRO A 381 -1.34 -32.52 4.73
CA PRO A 381 0.00 -33.07 4.63
C PRO A 381 0.88 -32.47 5.73
N VAL A 382 1.12 -33.25 6.78
CA VAL A 382 2.13 -32.97 7.80
C VAL A 382 3.49 -32.87 7.12
N TYR A 383 4.09 -31.68 7.12
CA TYR A 383 5.50 -31.50 6.80
C TYR A 383 6.33 -32.33 7.78
N ARG A 384 6.99 -33.38 7.27
CA ARG A 384 8.01 -34.11 8.02
C ARG A 384 9.27 -33.23 8.03
N PRO A 385 9.83 -32.88 9.19
CA PRO A 385 11.20 -32.42 9.25
C PRO A 385 12.10 -33.64 9.01
N ASP A 386 12.92 -33.59 7.96
CA ASP A 386 13.98 -34.58 7.75
C ASP A 386 15.00 -34.44 8.89
N ILE A 387 15.02 -35.44 9.78
CA ILE A 387 16.03 -35.65 10.82
C ILE A 387 16.97 -36.76 10.33
N ASP A 388 18.23 -36.41 10.08
CA ASP A 388 19.47 -37.17 10.31
C ASP A 388 20.63 -36.29 9.77
N VAL A 389 21.75 -36.00 10.44
CA VAL A 389 22.57 -36.84 11.33
C VAL A 389 23.31 -35.94 12.33
N GLU A 390 23.45 -36.46 13.55
CA GLU A 390 24.30 -36.05 14.66
C GLU A 390 25.77 -35.83 14.25
N ASP A 391 26.43 -34.83 14.83
CA ASP A 391 27.80 -35.00 15.32
C ASP A 391 28.04 -33.95 16.42
N GLU A 392 28.39 -34.49 17.58
CA GLU A 392 28.67 -33.85 18.86
C GLU A 392 29.90 -32.93 18.77
N ASP A 393 29.84 -31.77 19.43
CA ASP A 393 30.95 -31.19 20.19
C ASP A 393 30.47 -29.94 20.94
N GLU A 394 29.87 -30.20 22.10
CA GLU A 394 29.58 -29.23 23.15
C GLU A 394 30.88 -28.89 23.88
N PHE A 395 31.42 -27.67 23.67
CA PHE A 395 32.46 -27.12 24.53
C PHE A 395 31.92 -25.88 25.25
N VAL A 396 31.57 -26.12 26.51
CA VAL A 396 31.23 -25.12 27.53
C VAL A 396 32.43 -24.22 27.79
N LEU A 397 32.21 -22.91 27.75
CA LEU A 397 33.03 -21.93 28.44
C LEU A 397 32.09 -20.91 29.08
N ASP A 398 31.82 -21.20 30.34
CA ASP A 398 31.15 -20.34 31.30
C ASP A 398 32.14 -19.29 31.84
N ASP A 399 31.56 -18.20 32.30
CA ASP A 399 32.10 -17.25 33.28
C ASP A 399 33.00 -16.08 32.80
N LEU A 400 32.38 -14.91 32.60
CA LEU A 400 32.91 -13.70 33.22
C LEU A 400 31.82 -12.69 33.59
N VAL A 401 31.46 -12.76 34.87
CA VAL A 401 30.76 -11.80 35.73
C VAL A 401 31.17 -10.34 35.52
N ALA A 402 30.17 -9.45 35.47
CA ALA A 402 30.00 -8.26 36.33
C ALA A 402 28.88 -7.36 35.75
N SER A 403 28.01 -6.67 36.48
CA SER A 403 27.66 -6.58 37.91
C SER A 403 26.70 -5.39 38.01
N GLY A 404 25.62 -5.51 38.78
CA GLY A 404 24.82 -4.42 39.35
C GLY A 404 23.45 -4.21 38.68
N SER A 405 22.31 -4.65 39.25
CA SER A 405 21.59 -4.12 40.44
C SER A 405 21.22 -2.64 40.26
N ASP A 406 20.00 -2.14 40.47
CA ASP A 406 18.76 -2.65 41.06
C ASP A 406 17.66 -1.62 40.73
N LEU A 407 16.40 -2.05 40.72
CA LEU A 407 15.15 -1.33 41.09
C LEU A 407 15.08 0.22 40.99
N ASP A 408 14.10 0.76 40.25
CA ASP A 408 12.87 1.29 40.88
C ASP A 408 11.78 1.69 39.87
N MET A 409 10.54 1.38 40.24
CA MET A 409 9.31 1.91 39.65
C MET A 409 9.08 3.34 40.17
N ALA A 410 8.99 4.31 39.27
CA ALA A 410 8.37 5.60 39.57
C ALA A 410 7.59 6.09 38.35
N SER A 411 6.30 6.27 38.58
CA SER A 411 5.41 7.13 37.81
C SER A 411 5.98 8.54 37.73
N ASP A 412 6.08 9.10 36.53
CA ASP A 412 5.80 10.52 36.32
C ASP A 412 5.08 10.68 34.98
N HIS A 413 3.91 11.30 35.08
CA HIS A 413 2.97 11.66 34.03
C HIS A 413 2.98 13.19 34.06
N ASP A 414 3.14 13.80 32.87
CA ASP A 414 3.03 15.23 32.48
C ASP A 414 4.23 15.54 31.55
N ASP A 415 4.05 15.47 30.23
CA ASP A 415 3.54 16.53 29.31
C ASP A 415 4.71 17.34 28.72
N ASP A 416 4.96 17.19 27.41
CA ASP A 416 4.85 18.32 26.45
C ASP A 416 4.95 17.84 24.98
N ASP A 417 4.20 18.56 24.15
CA ASP A 417 3.75 18.37 22.78
C ASP A 417 4.84 18.23 21.70
N SER A 418 4.53 17.40 20.69
CA SER A 418 4.82 17.75 19.28
C SER A 418 3.82 17.10 18.33
N ASP A 419 2.77 17.88 18.09
CA ASP A 419 1.71 17.79 17.08
C ASP A 419 2.24 17.60 15.65
N ASP A 420 1.88 16.47 15.03
CA ASP A 420 1.70 16.36 13.57
C ASP A 420 0.83 15.12 13.27
N SER A 421 -0.46 15.22 13.61
CA SER A 421 -1.47 14.31 13.05
C SER A 421 -2.31 15.09 12.05
N GLN A 422 -2.02 14.85 10.77
CA GLN A 422 -2.91 15.16 9.66
C GLN A 422 -4.31 14.63 9.98
N ALA A 423 -5.21 15.56 10.28
CA ALA A 423 -6.63 15.29 10.35
C ALA A 423 -7.12 15.02 8.92
N GLU A 424 -7.19 13.74 8.56
CA GLU A 424 -8.20 13.28 7.62
C GLU A 424 -9.55 13.49 8.33
N ASP A 425 -10.20 14.62 8.02
CA ASP A 425 -11.61 14.84 8.33
C ASP A 425 -12.38 13.69 7.69
N ALA A 426 -12.70 12.68 8.49
CA ALA A 426 -13.78 11.79 8.19
C ALA A 426 -15.01 12.69 7.99
N ASP A 427 -15.49 12.76 6.75
CA ASP A 427 -16.82 13.26 6.42
C ASP A 427 -17.83 12.40 7.20
N VAL A 428 -18.03 12.73 8.47
CA VAL A 428 -19.19 12.26 9.23
C VAL A 428 -20.33 13.00 8.58
N ALA A 429 -20.92 12.34 7.58
CA ALA A 429 -22.12 12.78 6.91
C ALA A 429 -23.03 13.41 7.96
N ASP A 430 -23.47 14.63 7.67
CA ASP A 430 -24.53 15.31 8.40
C ASP A 430 -25.74 14.36 8.38
N ASP A 431 -25.80 13.47 9.38
CA ASP A 431 -26.93 12.61 9.63
C ASP A 431 -28.06 13.59 9.84
N GLY A 432 -29.03 13.63 8.92
CA GLY A 432 -30.23 14.48 8.94
C GLY A 432 -31.15 14.26 10.16
N ASP A 433 -30.57 13.91 11.30
CA ASP A 433 -31.10 13.75 12.64
C ASP A 433 -31.54 15.09 13.25
N ASP A 434 -31.02 16.21 12.75
CA ASP A 434 -31.37 17.55 13.21
C ASP A 434 -32.80 17.97 12.77
N ASP A 435 -33.36 17.41 11.70
CA ASP A 435 -34.69 17.81 11.20
C ASP A 435 -35.85 17.51 12.16
N PHE A 436 -35.72 16.47 13.00
CA PHE A 436 -36.77 16.10 13.97
C PHE A 436 -36.62 16.80 15.33
N ILE A 437 -35.41 17.27 15.64
CA ILE A 437 -35.11 18.08 16.84
C ILE A 437 -35.39 19.57 16.54
N ASN A 438 -35.13 20.03 15.31
CA ASN A 438 -35.25 21.42 14.87
C ASN A 438 -36.69 21.97 14.77
N GLY A 439 -37.71 21.13 14.97
CA GLY A 439 -39.10 21.58 15.11
C GLY A 439 -39.37 22.46 16.34
N LEU A 440 -38.42 22.56 17.28
CA LEU A 440 -38.44 23.52 18.39
C LEU A 440 -37.31 24.53 18.23
N VAL A 441 -37.64 25.74 17.75
CA VAL A 441 -36.83 26.92 18.01
C VAL A 441 -36.74 27.06 19.53
N LEU A 442 -35.58 26.72 20.11
CA LEU A 442 -35.25 27.14 21.47
C LEU A 442 -35.43 28.66 21.52
N PRO A 443 -36.37 29.22 22.31
CA PRO A 443 -36.45 30.66 22.43
C PRO A 443 -35.11 31.14 23.00
N LYS A 444 -34.43 32.03 22.26
CA LYS A 444 -33.23 32.72 22.72
C LYS A 444 -33.46 33.18 24.17
N GLN A 445 -32.46 32.96 25.03
CA GLN A 445 -32.47 33.44 26.41
C GLN A 445 -33.03 34.87 26.48
N PRO A 446 -33.87 35.19 27.47
CA PRO A 446 -34.51 36.50 27.53
C PRO A 446 -33.46 37.57 27.76
N GLN A 447 -33.14 38.33 26.71
CA GLN A 447 -32.68 39.69 26.92
C GLN A 447 -33.84 40.47 27.53
N LYS A 448 -33.58 41.12 28.65
CA LYS A 448 -34.53 42.02 29.32
C LYS A 448 -35.04 43.07 28.32
N SER A 449 -36.29 42.95 27.91
CA SER A 449 -37.09 44.07 27.43
C SER A 449 -38.57 43.82 27.71
N GLU A 450 -39.24 44.92 28.05
CA GLU A 450 -40.56 44.96 28.66
C GLU A 450 -41.71 44.72 27.67
N SER A 451 -42.78 44.07 28.18
CA SER A 451 -44.20 44.22 27.85
C SER A 451 -44.72 44.00 26.40
N GLY A 452 -45.70 43.10 26.28
CA GLY A 452 -46.63 43.05 25.14
C GLY A 452 -47.44 41.76 25.04
N LYS A 453 -48.72 41.80 25.42
CA LYS A 453 -49.67 40.67 25.45
C LYS A 453 -50.09 40.23 24.03
N SER A 454 -50.12 38.91 23.76
CA SER A 454 -51.34 38.09 23.55
C SER A 454 -51.10 36.86 22.64
N ALA A 455 -51.27 35.65 23.18
CA ALA A 455 -52.01 34.52 22.59
C ALA A 455 -52.02 33.34 23.58
N ALA A 456 -53.08 32.54 23.52
CA ALA A 456 -53.58 31.67 24.58
C ALA A 456 -52.69 30.48 24.97
N SER A 457 -52.81 30.11 26.24
CA SER A 457 -52.08 29.11 27.01
C SER A 457 -52.23 27.65 26.52
N ARG A 458 -51.10 27.02 26.16
CA ARG A 458 -50.86 25.56 26.24
C ARG A 458 -49.52 25.29 26.95
N ASN A 459 -49.31 25.92 28.11
CA ASN A 459 -48.01 25.88 28.79
C ASN A 459 -48.16 25.43 30.24
N ASP A 460 -48.38 24.13 30.45
CA ASP A 460 -48.15 23.49 31.76
C ASP A 460 -47.03 22.43 31.68
N LEU A 461 -46.39 22.27 30.52
CA LEU A 461 -45.24 21.36 30.36
C LEU A 461 -43.94 22.08 30.76
N ALA A 462 -43.22 21.52 31.72
CA ALA A 462 -41.90 22.01 32.12
C ALA A 462 -40.93 22.06 30.93
N PHE A 463 -40.09 23.09 30.92
CA PHE A 463 -39.10 23.33 29.87
C PHE A 463 -37.93 22.33 29.93
N THR A 464 -37.57 21.88 31.14
CA THR A 464 -36.52 20.90 31.40
C THR A 464 -37.07 19.68 32.11
N TYR A 465 -36.56 18.50 31.73
CA TYR A 465 -36.88 17.23 32.35
C TYR A 465 -35.58 16.48 32.66
N PRO A 466 -35.45 15.80 33.82
CA PRO A 466 -34.35 14.88 34.04
C PRO A 466 -34.43 13.70 33.04
N CYS A 467 -33.28 13.19 32.59
CA CYS A 467 -33.26 12.00 31.74
C CYS A 467 -33.61 10.78 32.60
N PRO A 468 -34.74 10.09 32.34
CA PRO A 468 -35.13 8.93 33.11
C PRO A 468 -34.23 7.75 32.77
N GLN A 469 -33.68 7.09 33.80
CA GLN A 469 -32.81 5.93 33.62
C GLN A 469 -33.57 4.61 33.75
N SER A 470 -34.77 4.64 34.33
CA SER A 470 -35.66 3.49 34.49
C SER A 470 -37.07 3.80 33.99
N HIS A 471 -37.82 2.74 33.68
CA HIS A 471 -39.21 2.88 33.24
C HIS A 471 -40.11 3.50 34.33
N GLU A 472 -39.88 3.17 35.60
CA GLU A 472 -40.61 3.74 36.74
C GLU A 472 -40.38 5.25 36.88
N GLU A 473 -39.14 5.71 36.71
CA GLU A 473 -38.82 7.14 36.68
C GLU A 473 -39.53 7.86 35.54
N PHE A 474 -39.64 7.21 34.37
CA PHE A 474 -40.34 7.80 33.23
C PHE A 474 -41.84 7.92 33.45
N LEU A 475 -42.47 6.91 34.07
CA LEU A 475 -43.88 6.99 34.48
C LEU A 475 -44.12 8.11 35.48
N ALA A 476 -43.22 8.31 36.45
CA ALA A 476 -43.31 9.43 37.40
C ALA A 476 -43.19 10.81 36.72
N VAL A 477 -42.41 10.90 35.63
CA VAL A 477 -42.32 12.14 34.82
C VAL A 477 -43.60 12.38 33.99
N ILE A 478 -44.32 11.34 33.61
CA ILE A 478 -45.56 11.44 32.82
C ILE A 478 -46.80 11.58 33.70
N GLU A 479 -46.73 11.18 34.97
CA GLU A 479 -47.85 11.21 35.92
C GLU A 479 -48.51 12.60 35.98
N GLY A 480 -49.81 12.67 35.70
CA GLY A 480 -50.60 13.91 35.72
C GLY A 480 -50.56 14.75 34.43
N LYS A 481 -49.96 14.25 33.34
CA LYS A 481 -49.92 14.94 32.03
C LYS A 481 -50.81 14.27 30.99
N ASP A 482 -51.24 15.03 29.99
CA ASP A 482 -52.05 14.52 28.89
C ASP A 482 -51.23 13.57 27.99
N LEU A 483 -51.86 12.49 27.50
CA LEU A 483 -51.21 11.48 26.66
C LEU A 483 -50.63 12.05 25.36
N GLY A 484 -51.27 13.09 24.81
CA GLY A 484 -50.81 13.77 23.60
C GLY A 484 -49.51 14.56 23.78
N ASP A 485 -49.12 14.86 25.01
CA ASP A 485 -47.92 15.65 25.33
C ASP A 485 -46.66 14.79 25.54
N ILE A 486 -46.80 13.46 25.61
CA ILE A 486 -45.69 12.53 25.82
C ILE A 486 -44.62 12.64 24.72
N PRO A 487 -44.94 12.71 23.42
CA PRO A 487 -43.93 12.89 22.37
C PRO A 487 -43.12 14.18 22.55
N THR A 488 -43.78 15.27 22.96
CA THR A 488 -43.15 16.57 23.22
C THR A 488 -42.20 16.52 24.42
N ILE A 489 -42.53 15.73 25.45
CA ILE A 489 -41.64 15.49 26.60
C ILE A 489 -40.38 14.73 26.13
N VAL A 490 -40.56 13.67 25.33
CA VAL A 490 -39.44 12.88 24.77
C VAL A 490 -38.58 13.73 23.83
N GLN A 491 -39.18 14.62 23.04
CA GLN A 491 -38.44 15.57 22.21
C GLN A 491 -37.60 16.54 23.05
N ARG A 492 -38.16 17.09 24.14
CA ARG A 492 -37.44 17.99 25.05
C ARG A 492 -36.32 17.28 25.82
N THR A 493 -36.53 16.05 26.28
CA THR A 493 -35.46 15.27 26.92
C THR A 493 -34.32 14.99 25.94
N ARG A 494 -34.63 14.58 24.70
CA ARG A 494 -33.61 14.37 23.66
C ARG A 494 -32.82 15.63 23.33
N ALA A 495 -33.49 16.78 23.24
CA ALA A 495 -32.84 18.06 22.98
C ALA A 495 -31.91 18.49 24.14
N LEU A 496 -32.32 18.27 25.40
CA LEU A 496 -31.53 18.63 26.58
C LEU A 496 -30.28 17.76 26.74
N TYR A 497 -30.38 16.47 26.41
CA TYR A 497 -29.29 15.49 26.56
C TYR A 497 -28.62 15.16 25.23
N HIS A 498 -28.60 16.07 24.26
CA HIS A 498 -27.92 15.84 22.99
C HIS A 498 -26.41 15.59 23.20
N LYS A 499 -25.82 14.66 22.41
CA LYS A 499 -24.41 14.23 22.53
C LYS A 499 -23.40 15.38 22.44
N ARG A 500 -23.72 16.43 21.66
CA ARG A 500 -22.87 17.63 21.49
C ARG A 500 -22.83 18.58 22.70
N LEU A 501 -23.74 18.44 23.66
CA LEU A 501 -23.89 19.44 24.75
C LEU A 501 -22.97 19.17 25.95
N ALA A 502 -22.80 17.90 26.35
CA ALA A 502 -21.98 17.52 27.49
C ALA A 502 -21.51 16.07 27.39
N GLU A 503 -20.29 15.81 27.86
CA GLU A 503 -19.72 14.46 28.00
C GLU A 503 -20.55 13.64 29.02
N GLY A 504 -20.84 12.38 28.69
CA GLY A 504 -21.71 11.49 29.48
C GLY A 504 -23.22 11.59 29.19
N ASN A 505 -23.66 12.51 28.31
CA ASN A 505 -25.04 12.51 27.82
C ASN A 505 -25.35 11.33 26.89
N GLU A 506 -24.35 10.82 26.18
CA GLU A 506 -24.48 9.67 25.31
C GLU A 506 -24.93 8.42 26.07
N GLU A 507 -24.31 8.11 27.21
CA GLU A 507 -24.70 6.97 28.05
C GLU A 507 -26.13 7.11 28.61
N LYS A 508 -26.52 8.34 28.99
CA LYS A 508 -27.87 8.63 29.48
C LYS A 508 -28.91 8.42 28.38
N LEU A 509 -28.64 8.91 27.17
CA LEU A 509 -29.49 8.64 26.01
C LEU A 509 -29.56 7.15 25.68
N GLY A 510 -28.45 6.42 25.80
CA GLY A 510 -28.41 4.98 25.61
C GLY A 510 -29.36 4.25 26.55
N LYS A 511 -29.31 4.54 27.86
CA LYS A 511 -30.27 4.01 28.84
C LYS A 511 -31.72 4.43 28.54
N PHE A 512 -31.91 5.67 28.07
CA PHE A 512 -33.22 6.17 27.70
C PHE A 512 -33.83 5.41 26.50
N VAL A 513 -33.02 4.90 25.57
CA VAL A 513 -33.49 3.99 24.50
C VAL A 513 -34.14 2.74 25.10
N HIS A 514 -33.52 2.10 26.10
CA HIS A 514 -34.09 0.93 26.79
C HIS A 514 -35.44 1.28 27.44
N VAL A 515 -35.50 2.41 28.15
CA VAL A 515 -36.73 2.91 28.80
C VAL A 515 -37.86 3.15 27.81
N LEU A 516 -37.56 3.70 26.62
CA LEU A 516 -38.55 3.93 25.58
C LEU A 516 -39.07 2.62 24.96
N VAL A 517 -38.20 1.63 24.74
CA VAL A 517 -38.61 0.29 24.27
C VAL A 517 -39.56 -0.37 25.30
N ASP A 518 -39.22 -0.30 26.58
CA ASP A 518 -40.07 -0.80 27.66
C ASP A 518 -41.40 -0.04 27.75
N HIS A 519 -41.39 1.28 27.54
CA HIS A 519 -42.61 2.08 27.54
C HIS A 519 -43.52 1.77 26.34
N ILE A 520 -42.96 1.53 25.16
CA ILE A 520 -43.75 1.06 24.00
C ILE A 520 -44.41 -0.28 24.34
N ALA A 521 -43.69 -1.21 24.95
CA ALA A 521 -44.28 -2.47 25.39
C ALA A 521 -45.40 -2.25 26.43
N TYR A 522 -45.18 -1.37 27.41
CA TYR A 522 -46.15 -1.00 28.44
C TYR A 522 -47.44 -0.38 27.87
N MET A 523 -47.33 0.50 26.88
CA MET A 523 -48.48 1.12 26.20
C MET A 523 -49.38 0.07 25.53
N GLY A 524 -48.80 -1.02 25.03
CA GLY A 524 -49.58 -2.12 24.46
C GLY A 524 -50.22 -3.03 25.50
N GLU A 525 -49.83 -2.96 26.77
CA GLU A 525 -50.42 -3.74 27.86
C GLU A 525 -51.58 -2.99 28.55
N HIS A 526 -51.62 -1.66 28.47
CA HIS A 526 -52.62 -0.81 29.14
C HIS A 526 -53.49 -0.05 28.12
N GLU A 527 -54.76 -0.46 27.96
CA GLU A 527 -55.71 0.13 26.99
C GLU A 527 -55.92 1.64 27.21
N GLU A 528 -55.86 2.12 28.46
CA GLU A 528 -56.07 3.52 28.83
C GLU A 528 -54.95 4.46 28.35
N VAL A 529 -53.74 3.93 28.14
CA VAL A 529 -52.55 4.70 27.76
C VAL A 529 -52.31 4.65 26.25
N PHE A 530 -52.99 3.75 25.54
CA PHE A 530 -52.76 3.53 24.12
C PHE A 530 -53.47 4.56 23.23
N GLN A 531 -52.67 5.41 22.57
CA GLN A 531 -53.10 6.22 21.43
C GLN A 531 -52.18 5.94 20.24
N GLN A 532 -52.79 5.68 19.07
CA GLN A 532 -52.04 5.30 17.87
C GLN A 532 -51.02 6.37 17.47
N ASP A 533 -51.43 7.63 17.42
CA ASP A 533 -50.57 8.76 17.03
C ASP A 533 -49.35 8.91 17.97
N VAL A 534 -49.56 8.70 19.27
CA VAL A 534 -48.49 8.80 20.29
C VAL A 534 -47.51 7.64 20.14
N SER A 535 -48.00 6.41 19.95
CA SER A 535 -47.14 5.24 19.74
C SER A 535 -46.29 5.37 18.47
N GLU A 536 -46.86 5.89 17.38
CA GLU A 536 -46.13 6.14 16.13
C GLU A 536 -45.05 7.22 16.31
N ALA A 537 -45.38 8.33 16.98
CA ALA A 537 -44.43 9.39 17.26
C ALA A 537 -43.27 8.89 18.13
N LEU A 538 -43.55 8.08 19.15
CA LEU A 538 -42.52 7.46 20.00
C LEU A 538 -41.63 6.48 19.23
N ILE A 539 -42.20 5.64 18.37
CA ILE A 539 -41.42 4.75 17.49
C ILE A 539 -40.54 5.56 16.55
N ARG A 540 -41.01 6.71 16.03
CA ARG A 540 -40.20 7.61 15.20
C ARG A 540 -39.07 8.27 15.98
N HIS A 541 -39.31 8.69 17.22
CA HIS A 541 -38.25 9.19 18.11
C HIS A 541 -37.22 8.09 18.39
N LEU A 542 -37.67 6.87 18.64
CA LEU A 542 -36.81 5.71 18.87
C LEU A 542 -36.00 5.34 17.62
N HIS A 543 -36.59 5.38 16.42
CA HIS A 543 -35.87 5.17 15.16
C HIS A 543 -34.73 6.19 14.98
N SER A 544 -35.00 7.46 15.23
CA SER A 544 -33.97 8.50 15.16
C SER A 544 -32.87 8.30 16.21
N MET A 545 -33.18 7.81 17.41
CA MET A 545 -32.16 7.45 18.41
C MET A 545 -31.40 6.16 18.02
N ALA A 546 -32.03 5.22 17.33
CA ALA A 546 -31.39 4.00 16.86
C ALA A 546 -30.38 4.28 15.74
N LYS A 547 -30.52 5.38 14.99
CA LYS A 547 -29.50 5.83 14.03
C LYS A 547 -28.23 6.30 14.72
N SER A 548 -28.37 7.12 15.76
CA SER A 548 -27.23 7.64 16.51
C SER A 548 -26.59 6.62 17.45
N GLN A 549 -27.38 5.67 18.00
CA GLN A 549 -26.93 4.63 18.92
C GLN A 549 -27.51 3.24 18.56
N PRO A 550 -27.07 2.63 17.44
CA PRO A 550 -27.64 1.38 16.94
C PRO A 550 -27.40 0.18 17.88
N GLN A 551 -26.26 0.15 18.56
CA GLN A 551 -25.89 -0.96 19.45
C GLN A 551 -26.81 -1.03 20.68
N GLU A 552 -27.10 0.09 21.33
CA GLU A 552 -27.97 0.15 22.50
C GLU A 552 -29.43 -0.15 22.13
N ALA A 553 -29.91 0.37 21.00
CA ALA A 553 -31.22 0.01 20.47
C ALA A 553 -31.33 -1.50 20.20
N ALA A 554 -30.35 -2.09 19.54
CA ALA A 554 -30.35 -3.53 19.28
C ALA A 554 -30.33 -4.35 20.58
N ARG A 555 -29.55 -3.95 21.60
CA ARG A 555 -29.53 -4.60 22.92
C ARG A 555 -30.90 -4.53 23.60
N ALA A 556 -31.55 -3.37 23.61
CA ALA A 556 -32.89 -3.19 24.21
C ALA A 556 -33.92 -4.14 23.61
N PHE A 557 -34.02 -4.19 22.27
CA PHE A 557 -34.93 -5.11 21.59
C PHE A 557 -34.59 -6.58 21.88
N ARG A 558 -33.30 -6.95 21.92
CA ARG A 558 -32.89 -8.34 22.21
C ARG A 558 -33.27 -8.76 23.63
N ILE A 559 -33.11 -7.90 24.62
CA ILE A 559 -33.50 -8.18 26.01
C ILE A 559 -35.02 -8.46 26.07
N ARG A 560 -35.84 -7.65 25.40
CA ARG A 560 -37.30 -7.89 25.35
C ARG A 560 -37.64 -9.20 24.64
N LEU A 561 -37.00 -9.49 23.50
CA LEU A 561 -37.21 -10.74 22.75
C LEU A 561 -36.80 -11.98 23.54
N GLN A 562 -35.70 -11.91 24.29
CA GLN A 562 -35.27 -12.97 25.21
C GLN A 562 -36.29 -13.17 26.33
N THR A 563 -36.80 -12.09 26.91
CA THR A 563 -37.83 -12.12 27.95
C THR A 563 -39.10 -12.82 27.44
N ILE A 564 -39.55 -12.48 26.23
CA ILE A 564 -40.69 -13.15 25.57
C ILE A 564 -40.42 -14.65 25.40
N SER A 565 -39.23 -15.00 24.90
CA SER A 565 -38.87 -16.40 24.61
C SER A 565 -38.76 -17.28 25.86
N GLN A 566 -38.23 -16.73 26.97
CA GLN A 566 -38.02 -17.45 28.22
C GLN A 566 -39.28 -17.53 29.08
N LEU A 567 -39.99 -16.41 29.25
CA LEU A 567 -41.11 -16.32 30.20
C LEU A 567 -42.45 -16.67 29.56
N ARG A 568 -42.70 -16.23 28.31
CA ARG A 568 -44.03 -16.30 27.68
C ARG A 568 -43.96 -16.68 26.19
N PRO A 569 -43.34 -17.82 25.82
CA PRO A 569 -43.09 -18.16 24.42
C PRO A 569 -44.35 -18.39 23.57
N LEU A 570 -45.47 -18.78 24.20
CA LEU A 570 -46.74 -19.09 23.51
C LEU A 570 -47.87 -18.11 23.85
N ASN A 571 -47.62 -17.13 24.72
CA ASN A 571 -48.62 -16.18 25.22
C ASN A 571 -48.14 -14.75 24.96
N LEU A 572 -48.32 -14.31 23.71
CA LEU A 572 -47.98 -12.94 23.30
C LEU A 572 -49.01 -11.93 23.85
N THR A 573 -48.48 -10.86 24.42
CA THR A 573 -49.28 -9.68 24.82
C THR A 573 -49.40 -8.72 23.64
N ALA A 574 -50.32 -7.75 23.73
CA ALA A 574 -50.44 -6.70 22.73
C ALA A 574 -49.19 -5.79 22.72
N GLY A 575 -48.53 -5.58 23.86
CA GLY A 575 -47.21 -4.92 23.95
C GLY A 575 -46.12 -5.61 23.12
N ASP A 576 -46.05 -6.94 23.19
CA ASP A 576 -45.05 -7.70 22.41
C ASP A 576 -45.27 -7.55 20.90
N LEU A 577 -46.54 -7.46 20.46
CA LEU A 577 -46.89 -7.21 19.06
C LEU A 577 -46.50 -5.81 18.60
N LEU A 578 -46.62 -4.80 19.49
CA LEU A 578 -46.19 -3.43 19.21
C LEU A 578 -44.65 -3.33 19.12
N VAL A 579 -43.94 -4.11 19.93
CA VAL A 579 -42.47 -4.24 19.84
C VAL A 579 -42.06 -4.86 18.50
N PHE A 580 -42.79 -5.87 18.01
CA PHE A 580 -42.52 -6.44 16.67
C PHE A 580 -42.79 -5.45 15.53
N THR A 581 -43.81 -4.59 15.64
CA THR A 581 -43.99 -3.48 14.67
C THR A 581 -42.86 -2.48 14.75
N ALA A 582 -42.46 -2.06 15.96
CA ALA A 582 -41.38 -1.10 16.13
C ALA A 582 -40.07 -1.64 15.54
N ALA A 583 -39.75 -2.91 15.81
CA ALA A 583 -38.57 -3.58 15.25
C ALA A 583 -38.58 -3.58 13.71
N MET A 584 -39.70 -3.88 13.07
CA MET A 584 -39.84 -3.83 11.60
C MET A 584 -39.63 -2.44 11.03
N THR A 585 -40.14 -1.41 11.69
CA THR A 585 -40.03 -0.03 11.19
C THR A 585 -38.65 0.57 11.37
N ILE A 586 -37.90 0.11 12.38
CA ILE A 586 -36.57 0.63 12.73
C ILE A 586 -35.48 -0.13 11.97
N PHE A 587 -35.59 -1.46 11.86
CA PHE A 587 -34.55 -2.31 11.30
C PHE A 587 -34.93 -2.88 9.93
N PRO A 588 -33.94 -3.12 9.05
CA PRO A 588 -34.14 -3.69 7.73
C PRO A 588 -34.65 -5.13 7.81
N THR A 589 -35.76 -5.44 7.13
CA THR A 589 -36.36 -6.79 7.14
C THR A 589 -35.94 -7.69 5.99
N SER A 590 -35.15 -7.18 5.04
CA SER A 590 -34.69 -7.92 3.86
C SER A 590 -33.47 -8.81 4.10
N ASP A 591 -32.70 -8.51 5.14
CA ASP A 591 -31.39 -9.09 5.38
C ASP A 591 -31.48 -10.61 5.56
N GLN A 592 -30.42 -11.33 5.16
CA GLN A 592 -30.34 -12.78 5.32
C GLN A 592 -30.32 -13.18 6.80
N PHE A 593 -29.52 -12.48 7.60
CA PHE A 593 -29.42 -12.65 9.03
C PHE A 593 -29.32 -11.28 9.69
N HIS A 594 -30.17 -11.04 10.69
CA HIS A 594 -30.16 -9.78 11.44
C HIS A 594 -30.41 -10.06 12.93
N THR A 595 -29.67 -9.36 13.80
CA THR A 595 -29.59 -9.64 15.24
C THR A 595 -30.91 -9.44 16.00
N VAL A 596 -31.77 -8.52 15.56
CA VAL A 596 -33.12 -8.26 16.12
C VAL A 596 -34.24 -8.90 15.29
N ILE A 597 -34.28 -8.62 13.98
CA ILE A 597 -35.34 -9.07 13.07
C ILE A 597 -35.45 -10.60 12.98
N THR A 598 -34.34 -11.34 12.85
CA THR A 598 -34.39 -12.80 12.73
C THR A 598 -34.96 -13.45 14.02
N PRO A 599 -34.54 -13.06 15.24
CA PRO A 599 -35.22 -13.49 16.47
C PRO A 599 -36.69 -13.07 16.58
N SER A 600 -37.07 -11.87 16.13
CA SER A 600 -38.49 -11.45 16.07
C SER A 600 -39.31 -12.40 15.20
N LEU A 601 -38.82 -12.71 14.00
CA LEU A 601 -39.48 -13.65 13.08
C LEU A 601 -39.56 -15.06 13.68
N LEU A 602 -38.51 -15.51 14.38
CA LEU A 602 -38.50 -16.80 15.07
C LEU A 602 -39.53 -16.84 16.22
N ALA A 603 -39.66 -15.77 17.00
CA ALA A 603 -40.66 -15.67 18.05
C ALA A 603 -42.09 -15.71 17.50
N MET A 604 -42.34 -14.99 16.39
CA MET A 604 -43.63 -15.04 15.69
C MET A 604 -43.91 -16.44 15.11
N GLY A 605 -42.92 -17.05 14.45
CA GLY A 605 -43.03 -18.41 13.90
C GLY A 605 -43.31 -19.44 14.99
N ARG A 606 -42.64 -19.35 16.15
CA ARG A 606 -42.91 -20.19 17.31
C ARG A 606 -44.35 -20.04 17.80
N TYR A 607 -44.85 -18.81 17.93
CA TYR A 607 -46.23 -18.55 18.34
C TYR A 607 -47.24 -19.13 17.34
N LEU A 608 -47.07 -18.87 16.03
CA LEU A 608 -47.96 -19.37 14.98
C LEU A 608 -47.93 -20.90 14.84
N GLY A 609 -46.74 -21.49 14.96
CA GLY A 609 -46.50 -22.92 14.76
C GLY A 609 -46.81 -23.78 15.97
N GLN A 610 -46.63 -23.29 17.20
CA GLN A 610 -46.81 -24.06 18.44
C GLN A 610 -48.04 -23.61 19.26
N GLY A 611 -48.51 -22.38 19.09
CA GLY A 611 -49.63 -21.83 19.85
C GLY A 611 -50.92 -22.61 19.63
N SER A 612 -51.64 -22.90 20.72
CA SER A 612 -52.98 -23.49 20.65
C SER A 612 -54.02 -22.39 20.49
N ILE A 613 -54.80 -22.42 19.41
CA ILE A 613 -55.90 -21.48 19.19
C ILE A 613 -57.04 -21.89 20.12
N GLN A 614 -57.30 -21.14 21.19
CA GLN A 614 -58.39 -21.44 22.15
C GLN A 614 -59.43 -20.32 22.26
N SER A 615 -59.12 -19.11 21.82
CA SER A 615 -60.00 -17.93 21.95
C SER A 615 -59.99 -17.07 20.68
N LEU A 616 -61.05 -16.25 20.51
CA LEU A 616 -61.12 -15.29 19.41
C LEU A 616 -60.02 -14.21 19.48
N ASN A 617 -59.61 -13.83 20.70
CA ASN A 617 -58.47 -12.92 20.88
C ASN A 617 -57.16 -13.59 20.42
N GLY A 618 -56.96 -14.88 20.73
CA GLY A 618 -55.84 -15.67 20.22
C GLY A 618 -55.79 -15.69 18.68
N ILE A 619 -56.95 -15.86 18.02
CA ILE A 619 -57.07 -15.78 16.56
C ILE A 619 -56.64 -14.40 16.06
N SER A 620 -57.16 -13.34 16.68
CA SER A 620 -56.84 -11.96 16.32
C SER A 620 -55.34 -11.65 16.42
N LYS A 621 -54.71 -11.97 17.57
CA LYS A 621 -53.26 -11.81 17.78
C LYS A 621 -52.44 -12.60 16.75
N GLY A 622 -52.83 -13.85 16.45
CA GLY A 622 -52.12 -14.64 15.44
C GLY A 622 -52.34 -14.14 14.01
N LEU A 623 -53.52 -13.63 13.66
CA LEU A 623 -53.74 -12.99 12.37
C LEU A 623 -52.93 -11.69 12.24
N TYR A 624 -52.75 -10.95 13.33
CA TYR A 624 -51.81 -9.83 13.38
C TYR A 624 -50.37 -10.28 13.17
N CYS A 625 -49.93 -11.37 13.81
CA CYS A 625 -48.62 -11.96 13.52
C CYS A 625 -48.49 -12.38 12.04
N CYS A 626 -49.53 -12.91 11.41
CA CYS A 626 -49.52 -13.20 9.96
C CYS A 626 -49.38 -11.91 9.12
N THR A 627 -50.03 -10.81 9.53
CA THR A 627 -49.86 -9.50 8.86
C THR A 627 -48.43 -8.98 9.01
N LEU A 628 -47.82 -9.17 10.18
CA LEU A 628 -46.43 -8.83 10.42
C LEU A 628 -45.52 -9.71 9.55
N CYS A 629 -45.68 -11.04 9.56
CA CYS A 629 -44.90 -11.92 8.70
C CYS A 629 -44.94 -11.51 7.22
N LEU A 630 -46.11 -11.12 6.73
CA LEU A 630 -46.26 -10.57 5.38
C LEU A 630 -45.42 -9.30 5.18
N GLN A 631 -45.53 -8.33 6.09
CA GLN A 631 -44.78 -7.07 5.99
C GLN A 631 -43.26 -7.26 6.16
N TYR A 632 -42.82 -8.14 7.06
CA TYR A 632 -41.40 -8.52 7.24
C TYR A 632 -40.85 -9.10 5.92
N GLN A 633 -41.65 -9.92 5.23
CA GLN A 633 -41.23 -10.62 4.01
C GLN A 633 -41.56 -9.89 2.71
N ARG A 634 -42.22 -8.72 2.75
CA ARG A 634 -42.64 -7.96 1.56
C ARG A 634 -41.51 -7.72 0.56
N LEU A 635 -40.30 -7.49 1.07
CA LEU A 635 -39.12 -7.26 0.24
C LEU A 635 -38.24 -8.52 0.11
N ALA A 636 -38.13 -9.33 1.17
CA ALA A 636 -37.25 -10.50 1.20
C ALA A 636 -37.81 -11.70 0.41
N ASN A 637 -39.14 -11.77 0.23
CA ASN A 637 -39.88 -12.87 -0.38
C ASN A 637 -39.47 -14.26 0.17
N ARG A 638 -39.08 -14.34 1.44
CA ARG A 638 -38.80 -15.61 2.14
C ARG A 638 -40.12 -16.32 2.44
N TYR A 639 -40.11 -17.63 2.67
CA TYR A 639 -41.32 -18.40 2.93
C TYR A 639 -41.49 -18.65 4.44
N VAL A 640 -42.64 -18.29 5.03
CA VAL A 640 -43.03 -18.71 6.40
C VAL A 640 -44.07 -19.83 6.32
N PRO A 641 -43.70 -21.11 6.55
CA PRO A 641 -44.65 -22.21 6.54
C PRO A 641 -45.67 -22.13 7.68
N GLU A 642 -45.29 -21.61 8.85
CA GLU A 642 -46.16 -21.52 10.02
C GLU A 642 -47.35 -20.59 9.77
N ALA A 643 -47.17 -19.50 9.01
CA ALA A 643 -48.24 -18.56 8.68
C ALA A 643 -49.32 -19.20 7.80
N VAL A 644 -48.92 -20.02 6.81
CA VAL A 644 -49.86 -20.79 5.96
C VAL A 644 -50.64 -21.78 6.80
N ASN A 645 -49.94 -22.57 7.62
CA ASN A 645 -50.56 -23.55 8.49
C ASN A 645 -51.55 -22.91 9.47
N TYR A 646 -51.17 -21.76 10.03
CA TYR A 646 -52.02 -20.99 10.93
C TYR A 646 -53.29 -20.47 10.24
N LEU A 647 -53.18 -19.91 9.03
CA LEU A 647 -54.34 -19.44 8.28
C LEU A 647 -55.30 -20.57 7.91
N VAL A 648 -54.79 -21.71 7.45
CA VAL A 648 -55.63 -22.90 7.16
C VAL A 648 -56.34 -23.38 8.43
N ASN A 649 -55.65 -23.39 9.57
CA ASN A 649 -56.25 -23.69 10.87
C ASN A 649 -57.35 -22.69 11.26
N VAL A 650 -57.12 -21.39 11.11
CA VAL A 650 -58.13 -20.36 11.40
C VAL A 650 -59.36 -20.51 10.50
N LEU A 651 -59.17 -20.75 9.21
CA LEU A 651 -60.27 -21.01 8.27
C LEU A 651 -61.06 -22.27 8.67
N ALA A 652 -60.38 -23.31 9.17
CA ALA A 652 -61.02 -24.54 9.64
C ALA A 652 -61.74 -24.40 10.99
N ILE A 653 -61.27 -23.50 11.86
CA ILE A 653 -61.87 -23.25 13.18
C ILE A 653 -63.13 -22.39 13.05
N LEU A 654 -63.08 -21.36 12.20
CA LEU A 654 -64.19 -20.44 11.99
C LEU A 654 -65.27 -21.01 11.05
N SER A 655 -64.98 -22.10 10.33
CA SER A 655 -65.94 -22.71 9.41
C SER A 655 -67.20 -23.20 10.13
N PRO A 656 -68.42 -22.94 9.60
CA PRO A 656 -69.66 -23.40 10.22
C PRO A 656 -69.78 -24.94 10.30
N VAL A 657 -69.16 -25.63 9.34
CA VAL A 657 -69.13 -27.09 9.22
C VAL A 657 -67.71 -27.59 9.48
N VAL A 658 -67.55 -28.82 10.00
CA VAL A 658 -66.24 -29.46 10.22
C VAL A 658 -65.55 -29.63 8.86
N MET A 659 -64.32 -29.14 8.72
CA MET A 659 -63.52 -29.42 7.51
C MET A 659 -63.09 -30.89 7.48
N PRO A 660 -63.19 -31.58 6.33
CA PRO A 660 -62.61 -32.90 6.17
C PRO A 660 -61.07 -32.83 6.15
N GLU A 661 -60.40 -33.78 6.81
CA GLU A 661 -58.94 -33.86 6.91
C GLU A 661 -58.26 -34.36 5.62
N LYS A 662 -59.05 -34.84 4.67
CA LYS A 662 -58.59 -35.35 3.37
C LYS A 662 -59.21 -34.53 2.26
N THR A 663 -58.41 -34.27 1.23
CA THR A 663 -58.86 -33.67 -0.04
C THR A 663 -59.88 -34.60 -0.71
N ALA A 664 -60.67 -34.08 -1.66
CA ALA A 664 -61.64 -34.88 -2.44
C ALA A 664 -61.01 -36.10 -3.17
N GLN A 665 -59.69 -36.10 -3.39
CA GLN A 665 -58.91 -37.19 -3.99
C GLN A 665 -58.33 -38.18 -2.96
N GLY A 666 -58.64 -38.03 -1.67
CA GLY A 666 -58.20 -38.94 -0.59
C GLY A 666 -56.79 -38.69 -0.04
N GLN A 667 -56.09 -37.66 -0.53
CA GLN A 667 -54.76 -37.26 -0.03
C GLN A 667 -54.88 -36.45 1.28
N PRO A 668 -53.92 -36.61 2.22
CA PRO A 668 -53.86 -35.78 3.42
C PRO A 668 -53.52 -34.34 3.05
N LEU A 669 -54.07 -33.36 3.77
CA LEU A 669 -53.96 -31.93 3.46
C LEU A 669 -52.55 -31.33 3.55
N GLY A 670 -51.53 -32.12 3.91
CA GLY A 670 -50.16 -31.66 4.17
C GLY A 670 -50.00 -30.73 5.39
N VAL A 671 -51.11 -30.29 5.99
CA VAL A 671 -51.19 -29.38 7.13
C VAL A 671 -51.89 -30.07 8.30
N LEU A 672 -51.32 -29.96 9.50
CA LEU A 672 -51.93 -30.45 10.73
C LEU A 672 -53.07 -29.52 11.16
N VAL A 673 -54.31 -29.97 10.98
CA VAL A 673 -55.50 -29.24 11.43
C VAL A 673 -55.63 -29.33 12.95
N ARG A 674 -55.46 -28.22 13.66
CA ARG A 674 -55.55 -28.16 15.13
C ARG A 674 -56.86 -27.49 15.54
N LEU A 675 -57.81 -28.28 16.05
CA LEU A 675 -59.09 -27.77 16.52
C LEU A 675 -59.05 -27.43 18.03
N PRO A 676 -59.68 -26.33 18.47
CA PRO A 676 -59.83 -26.00 19.88
C PRO A 676 -60.70 -27.02 20.63
N GLY A 677 -60.48 -27.14 21.94
CA GLY A 677 -61.35 -27.94 22.82
C GLY A 677 -62.77 -27.38 22.96
N GLN A 678 -62.97 -26.06 22.76
CA GLN A 678 -64.28 -25.41 22.67
C GLN A 678 -64.54 -24.90 21.24
N SER A 679 -65.73 -25.12 20.70
CA SER A 679 -66.04 -24.73 19.32
C SER A 679 -66.16 -23.22 19.15
N LEU A 680 -65.26 -22.61 18.38
CA LEU A 680 -65.29 -21.17 18.01
C LEU A 680 -65.95 -20.92 16.63
N ARG A 681 -66.83 -21.83 16.20
CA ARG A 681 -67.46 -21.78 14.87
C ARG A 681 -68.47 -20.66 14.76
N ILE A 682 -68.63 -20.11 13.55
CA ILE A 682 -69.66 -19.11 13.26
C ILE A 682 -71.05 -19.78 13.37
N THR A 683 -71.84 -19.35 14.35
CA THR A 683 -73.21 -19.82 14.58
C THR A 683 -74.22 -19.00 13.79
N LEU A 684 -75.45 -19.52 13.62
CA LEU A 684 -76.51 -18.89 12.83
C LEU A 684 -76.91 -17.48 13.32
N ASP A 685 -76.73 -17.17 14.61
CA ASP A 685 -77.06 -15.87 15.19
C ASP A 685 -76.08 -14.77 14.77
N VAL A 686 -74.83 -15.13 14.49
CA VAL A 686 -73.77 -14.22 14.06
C VAL A 686 -73.89 -13.86 12.57
N LEU A 687 -74.53 -14.72 11.76
CA LEU A 687 -74.73 -14.51 10.32
C LEU A 687 -75.60 -13.29 9.96
N LYS A 688 -76.32 -12.72 10.93
CA LYS A 688 -77.12 -11.50 10.75
C LYS A 688 -76.33 -10.21 10.94
N ALA A 689 -75.11 -10.28 11.48
CA ALA A 689 -74.26 -9.12 11.68
C ALA A 689 -73.60 -8.66 10.37
N LYS A 690 -73.61 -7.35 10.12
CA LYS A 690 -72.92 -6.75 8.97
C LYS A 690 -71.41 -6.76 9.23
N ALA A 691 -70.63 -7.24 8.26
CA ALA A 691 -69.17 -7.20 8.32
C ALA A 691 -68.69 -5.75 8.22
N MET A 692 -67.86 -5.29 9.17
CA MET A 692 -67.16 -4.01 9.09
C MET A 692 -65.81 -4.24 8.40
N PRO A 693 -65.42 -3.42 7.40
CA PRO A 693 -64.33 -3.75 6.48
C PRO A 693 -62.91 -3.44 7.00
N THR A 694 -62.78 -2.65 8.06
CA THR A 694 -61.49 -2.22 8.63
C THR A 694 -61.58 -2.23 10.15
N ALA A 695 -60.66 -2.93 10.79
CA ALA A 695 -60.58 -2.94 12.25
C ALA A 695 -59.12 -2.69 12.64
N GLY A 696 -58.93 -1.69 13.50
CA GLY A 696 -57.62 -1.24 13.94
C GLY A 696 -57.05 -2.16 15.03
N PHE A 697 -55.76 -1.99 15.30
CA PHE A 697 -55.06 -2.69 16.37
C PHE A 697 -55.79 -2.57 17.73
N GLN A 698 -56.33 -1.38 18.03
CA GLN A 698 -57.08 -1.10 19.25
C GLN A 698 -58.36 -1.94 19.40
N THR A 699 -59.10 -2.19 18.32
CA THR A 699 -60.38 -2.91 18.40
C THR A 699 -60.21 -4.43 18.39
N LEU A 700 -59.16 -4.94 17.75
CA LEU A 700 -58.96 -6.36 17.53
C LEU A 700 -57.96 -7.00 18.50
N VAL A 701 -56.94 -6.26 18.94
CA VAL A 701 -55.78 -6.84 19.65
C VAL A 701 -55.72 -6.39 21.11
N LEU A 702 -56.06 -5.12 21.40
CA LEU A 702 -56.02 -4.54 22.75
C LEU A 702 -57.26 -4.89 23.60
N LYS A 703 -58.45 -4.99 23.00
CA LYS A 703 -59.68 -5.31 23.75
C LYS A 703 -59.75 -6.79 24.11
N ASP A 704 -59.69 -7.09 25.40
CA ASP A 704 -59.96 -8.43 25.92
C ASP A 704 -61.47 -8.72 25.92
N GLY A 705 -61.87 -9.81 25.25
CA GLY A 705 -63.28 -10.24 25.17
C GLY A 705 -64.00 -9.85 23.88
N LEU A 706 -63.44 -10.23 22.72
CA LEU A 706 -64.07 -10.03 21.41
C LEU A 706 -65.49 -10.61 21.35
N GLN A 707 -66.43 -9.80 20.88
CA GLN A 707 -67.81 -10.23 20.64
C GLN A 707 -67.87 -11.32 19.56
N PRO A 708 -68.85 -12.24 19.60
CA PRO A 708 -68.98 -13.31 18.61
C PRO A 708 -69.22 -12.79 17.19
N SER A 709 -69.69 -11.54 17.04
CA SER A 709 -69.80 -10.82 15.76
C SER A 709 -68.45 -10.53 15.08
N ALA A 710 -67.36 -10.50 15.85
CA ALA A 710 -66.01 -10.31 15.32
C ALA A 710 -65.50 -11.55 14.55
N SER A 711 -66.09 -12.74 14.75
CA SER A 711 -65.67 -13.96 14.04
C SER A 711 -65.77 -13.84 12.51
N ILE A 712 -66.79 -13.15 11.98
CA ILE A 712 -66.93 -12.88 10.54
C ILE A 712 -65.84 -11.92 10.05
N GLN A 713 -65.48 -10.92 10.85
CA GLN A 713 -64.43 -9.96 10.50
C GLN A 713 -63.05 -10.64 10.48
N LEU A 714 -62.77 -11.49 11.46
CA LEU A 714 -61.55 -12.31 11.51
C LEU A 714 -61.49 -13.29 10.32
N LEU A 715 -62.62 -13.86 9.90
CA LEU A 715 -62.70 -14.70 8.70
C LEU A 715 -62.38 -13.91 7.43
N HIS A 716 -62.92 -12.69 7.27
CA HIS A 716 -62.59 -11.81 6.13
C HIS A 716 -61.10 -11.49 6.08
N LEU A 717 -60.52 -11.17 7.24
CA LEU A 717 -59.11 -10.84 7.37
C LEU A 717 -58.23 -12.07 7.06
N ALA A 718 -58.59 -13.25 7.54
CA ALA A 718 -57.89 -14.50 7.22
C ALA A 718 -57.93 -14.82 5.71
N ILE A 719 -59.07 -14.61 5.03
CA ILE A 719 -59.20 -14.82 3.58
C ILE A 719 -58.35 -13.81 2.79
N ARG A 720 -58.35 -12.53 3.19
CA ARG A 720 -57.51 -11.51 2.55
C ARG A 720 -56.02 -11.81 2.73
N LEU A 721 -55.59 -12.14 3.95
CA LEU A 721 -54.20 -12.50 4.22
C LEU A 721 -53.77 -13.78 3.49
N ALA A 722 -54.65 -14.76 3.36
CA ALA A 722 -54.36 -15.97 2.60
C ALA A 722 -54.14 -15.64 1.11
N TYR A 723 -54.91 -14.71 0.55
CA TYR A 723 -54.70 -14.22 -0.82
C TYR A 723 -53.38 -13.45 -0.94
N GLU A 724 -53.13 -12.45 -0.08
CA GLU A 724 -51.93 -11.61 -0.15
C GLU A 724 -50.63 -12.40 0.09
N LEU A 725 -50.61 -13.36 1.03
CA LEU A 725 -49.45 -14.25 1.22
C LEU A 725 -49.23 -15.18 0.03
N SER A 726 -50.31 -15.65 -0.60
CA SER A 726 -50.20 -16.46 -1.82
C SER A 726 -49.63 -15.65 -2.98
N GLU A 727 -50.00 -14.37 -3.10
CA GLU A 727 -49.46 -13.45 -4.11
C GLU A 727 -47.97 -13.15 -3.88
N LEU A 728 -47.58 -12.92 -2.62
CA LEU A 728 -46.19 -12.68 -2.22
C LEU A 728 -45.24 -13.80 -2.67
N TRP A 729 -45.69 -15.06 -2.60
CA TRP A 729 -44.87 -16.22 -2.93
C TRP A 729 -45.07 -16.78 -4.34
N SER A 730 -45.80 -16.07 -5.21
CA SER A 730 -46.06 -16.47 -6.60
C SER A 730 -44.81 -16.88 -7.41
N GLN A 731 -43.65 -16.35 -7.06
CA GLN A 731 -42.36 -16.64 -7.70
C GLN A 731 -41.71 -17.97 -7.24
N LYS A 732 -42.23 -18.63 -6.20
CA LYS A 732 -41.63 -19.87 -5.65
C LYS A 732 -41.97 -21.09 -6.52
N THR A 733 -41.01 -21.98 -6.70
CA THR A 733 -41.18 -23.20 -7.52
C THR A 733 -42.17 -24.20 -6.95
N ALA A 734 -42.37 -24.20 -5.63
CA ALA A 734 -43.32 -25.05 -4.91
C ALA A 734 -44.67 -24.35 -4.62
N TRP A 735 -44.99 -23.27 -5.34
CA TRP A 735 -46.18 -22.46 -5.09
C TRP A 735 -47.49 -23.28 -5.19
N SER A 736 -47.57 -24.22 -6.15
CA SER A 736 -48.76 -25.07 -6.33
C SER A 736 -49.12 -25.86 -5.08
N GLU A 737 -48.12 -26.41 -4.39
CA GLU A 737 -48.27 -27.18 -3.16
C GLU A 737 -48.54 -26.29 -1.95
N ILE A 738 -47.97 -25.09 -1.92
CA ILE A 738 -48.18 -24.11 -0.84
C ILE A 738 -49.64 -23.64 -0.81
N VAL A 739 -50.24 -23.40 -1.98
CA VAL A 739 -51.59 -22.83 -2.11
C VAL A 739 -52.71 -23.88 -2.07
N GLU A 740 -52.40 -25.15 -2.37
CA GLU A 740 -53.35 -26.26 -2.33
C GLU A 740 -54.18 -26.37 -1.03
N PRO A 741 -53.60 -26.34 0.19
CA PRO A 741 -54.39 -26.42 1.42
C PRO A 741 -55.31 -25.21 1.63
N ILE A 742 -54.91 -24.02 1.15
CA ILE A 742 -55.73 -22.80 1.20
C ILE A 742 -56.93 -22.94 0.23
N LEU A 743 -56.69 -23.41 -0.99
CA LEU A 743 -57.75 -23.67 -1.98
C LEU A 743 -58.77 -24.69 -1.46
N HIS A 744 -58.31 -25.75 -0.81
CA HIS A 744 -59.19 -26.71 -0.17
C HIS A 744 -60.05 -26.05 0.92
N ALA A 745 -59.46 -25.26 1.81
CA ALA A 745 -60.18 -24.55 2.86
C ALA A 745 -61.24 -23.58 2.31
N LEU A 746 -60.89 -22.80 1.28
CA LEU A 746 -61.81 -21.87 0.62
C LEU A 746 -62.94 -22.59 -0.12
N SER A 747 -62.64 -23.70 -0.81
CA SER A 747 -63.66 -24.50 -1.51
C SER A 747 -64.68 -25.09 -0.54
N HIS A 748 -64.22 -25.55 0.64
CA HIS A 748 -65.10 -26.05 1.69
C HIS A 748 -65.98 -24.90 2.25
N LEU A 749 -65.40 -23.73 2.53
CA LEU A 749 -66.15 -22.56 2.99
C LEU A 749 -67.20 -22.08 1.97
N GLN A 750 -66.94 -22.20 0.68
CA GLN A 750 -67.89 -21.86 -0.38
C GLN A 750 -69.19 -22.68 -0.31
N THR A 751 -69.13 -23.93 0.15
CA THR A 751 -70.31 -24.81 0.29
C THR A 751 -71.16 -24.48 1.52
N SER A 752 -70.64 -23.69 2.46
CA SER A 752 -71.28 -23.37 3.74
C SER A 752 -72.21 -22.14 3.66
N LYS A 753 -73.19 -22.07 4.56
CA LYS A 753 -74.14 -20.95 4.66
C LYS A 753 -73.46 -19.76 5.37
N LEU A 754 -72.94 -18.81 4.59
CA LEU A 754 -72.24 -17.60 5.04
C LEU A 754 -72.93 -16.33 4.47
N PRO A 755 -72.66 -15.14 5.02
CA PRO A 755 -73.21 -13.89 4.50
C PRO A 755 -72.79 -13.64 3.05
N ARG A 756 -73.64 -12.96 2.26
CA ARG A 756 -73.42 -12.73 0.82
C ARG A 756 -72.05 -12.10 0.53
N ASP A 757 -71.66 -11.10 1.32
CA ASP A 757 -70.38 -10.38 1.16
C ASP A 757 -69.16 -11.29 1.42
N THR A 758 -69.31 -12.28 2.30
CA THR A 758 -68.25 -13.26 2.59
C THR A 758 -68.16 -14.28 1.45
N GLN A 759 -69.32 -14.71 0.92
CA GLN A 759 -69.36 -15.65 -0.19
C GLN A 759 -68.83 -15.06 -1.49
N THR A 760 -69.04 -13.75 -1.74
CA THR A 760 -68.42 -13.08 -2.89
C THR A 760 -66.91 -13.03 -2.74
N LEU A 761 -66.39 -12.64 -1.57
CA LEU A 761 -64.94 -12.62 -1.28
C LEU A 761 -64.29 -14.00 -1.45
N ILE A 762 -64.93 -15.07 -0.96
CA ILE A 762 -64.43 -16.43 -1.13
C ILE A 762 -64.41 -16.82 -2.61
N LYS A 763 -65.47 -16.53 -3.36
CA LYS A 763 -65.53 -16.86 -4.79
C LYS A 763 -64.47 -16.13 -5.59
N THR A 764 -64.26 -14.83 -5.34
CA THR A 764 -63.26 -14.03 -6.05
C THR A 764 -61.84 -14.50 -5.74
N THR A 765 -61.53 -14.74 -4.46
CA THR A 765 -60.20 -15.22 -4.04
C THR A 765 -59.91 -16.61 -4.57
N LEU A 766 -60.88 -17.52 -4.49
CA LEU A 766 -60.76 -18.88 -5.02
C LEU A 766 -60.54 -18.87 -6.53
N SER A 767 -61.31 -18.07 -7.30
CA SER A 767 -61.11 -17.98 -8.76
C SER A 767 -59.72 -17.46 -9.12
N SER A 768 -59.23 -16.42 -8.42
CA SER A 768 -57.89 -15.88 -8.69
C SER A 768 -56.79 -16.90 -8.38
N LEU A 769 -56.86 -17.57 -7.24
CA LEU A 769 -55.86 -18.56 -6.85
C LEU A 769 -55.88 -19.80 -7.76
N GLN A 770 -57.05 -20.23 -8.23
CA GLN A 770 -57.15 -21.34 -9.19
C GLN A 770 -56.53 -20.99 -10.54
N THR A 771 -56.74 -19.77 -11.04
CA THR A 771 -56.09 -19.29 -12.27
C THR A 771 -54.56 -19.29 -12.09
N SER A 772 -54.06 -18.70 -11.01
CA SER A 772 -52.62 -18.69 -10.71
C SER A 772 -52.03 -20.09 -10.55
N GLN A 773 -52.80 -21.07 -10.06
CA GLN A 773 -52.37 -22.46 -9.95
C GLN A 773 -52.19 -23.14 -11.29
N ILE A 774 -53.10 -22.92 -12.24
CA ILE A 774 -52.97 -23.45 -13.59
C ILE A 774 -51.71 -22.87 -14.25
N ASP A 775 -51.48 -21.57 -14.10
CA ASP A 775 -50.31 -20.88 -14.67
C ASP A 775 -49.00 -21.36 -14.02
N ALA A 776 -48.98 -21.56 -12.70
CA ALA A 776 -47.83 -22.08 -11.98
C ALA A 776 -47.47 -23.50 -12.42
N ILE A 777 -48.48 -24.38 -12.58
CA ILE A 777 -48.28 -25.75 -13.06
C ILE A 777 -47.74 -25.76 -14.50
N ALA A 778 -48.26 -24.89 -15.37
CA ALA A 778 -47.81 -24.77 -16.76
C ALA A 778 -46.35 -24.28 -16.86
N ASN A 779 -45.91 -23.40 -15.96
CA ASN A 779 -44.56 -22.84 -15.95
C ASN A 779 -43.52 -23.69 -15.18
N ARG A 780 -43.95 -24.75 -14.49
CA ARG A 780 -43.08 -25.57 -13.63
C ARG A 780 -42.06 -26.37 -14.45
N LYS A 781 -40.79 -26.29 -14.04
CA LYS A 781 -39.66 -27.02 -14.64
C LYS A 781 -39.08 -28.05 -13.67
N PRO A 782 -38.48 -29.15 -14.15
CA PRO A 782 -37.75 -30.09 -13.30
C PRO A 782 -36.48 -29.44 -12.71
N LEU A 783 -36.08 -29.85 -11.51
CA LEU A 783 -34.90 -29.32 -10.82
C LEU A 783 -33.60 -29.88 -11.43
N LEU A 784 -32.63 -29.00 -11.65
CA LEU A 784 -31.29 -29.32 -12.16
C LEU A 784 -30.21 -28.72 -11.24
N LEU A 785 -30.26 -29.03 -9.94
CA LEU A 785 -29.39 -28.42 -8.91
C LEU A 785 -27.91 -28.81 -9.08
N HIS A 786 -27.63 -30.02 -9.56
CA HIS A 786 -26.27 -30.57 -9.69
C HIS A 786 -25.57 -30.23 -11.02
N ASN A 787 -25.86 -29.07 -11.61
CA ASN A 787 -25.17 -28.58 -12.81
C ASN A 787 -23.95 -27.73 -12.41
N HIS A 788 -22.93 -28.36 -11.83
CA HIS A 788 -21.69 -27.69 -11.43
C HIS A 788 -20.81 -27.39 -12.64
N ARG A 789 -20.13 -26.23 -12.62
CA ARG A 789 -19.09 -25.92 -13.60
C ARG A 789 -17.87 -26.81 -13.32
N PRO A 790 -17.26 -27.45 -14.33
CA PRO A 790 -16.05 -28.24 -14.11
C PRO A 790 -14.92 -27.33 -13.63
N LEU A 791 -14.15 -27.78 -12.64
CA LEU A 791 -12.98 -27.06 -12.12
C LEU A 791 -11.92 -26.89 -13.20
N ALA A 792 -11.21 -25.76 -13.17
CA ALA A 792 -10.09 -25.48 -14.07
C ALA A 792 -8.85 -26.33 -13.72
N ILE A 793 -7.92 -26.46 -14.66
CA ILE A 793 -6.60 -27.06 -14.39
C ILE A 793 -5.85 -26.11 -13.45
N LYS A 794 -5.33 -26.65 -12.34
CA LYS A 794 -4.51 -25.89 -11.38
C LYS A 794 -3.33 -25.24 -12.09
N GLN A 795 -3.25 -23.91 -12.05
CA GLN A 795 -2.14 -23.14 -12.61
C GLN A 795 -0.96 -23.13 -11.63
N SER A 796 0.26 -23.05 -12.16
CA SER A 796 1.49 -22.93 -11.35
C SER A 796 2.25 -21.67 -11.75
N ILE A 797 2.68 -20.89 -10.76
CA ILE A 797 3.49 -19.69 -11.00
C ILE A 797 4.91 -20.13 -11.38
N PRO A 798 5.44 -19.73 -12.55
CA PRO A 798 6.80 -20.10 -12.94
C PRO A 798 7.81 -19.38 -12.05
N GLN A 799 8.78 -20.12 -11.51
CA GLN A 799 9.88 -19.53 -10.76
C GLN A 799 10.96 -19.00 -11.72
N PHE A 800 11.14 -17.68 -11.77
CA PHE A 800 12.21 -17.03 -12.53
C PHE A 800 12.73 -15.80 -11.80
N THR A 801 13.84 -15.24 -12.27
CA THR A 801 14.41 -13.98 -11.76
C THR A 801 14.27 -12.92 -12.84
N ASP A 802 13.64 -11.77 -12.54
CA ASP A 802 13.36 -10.71 -13.53
C ASP A 802 14.61 -10.23 -14.27
N ASN A 803 15.64 -9.87 -13.53
CA ASN A 803 16.90 -9.38 -14.07
C ASN A 803 17.94 -10.51 -14.16
N TYR A 804 17.61 -11.57 -14.89
CA TYR A 804 18.49 -12.74 -15.04
C TYR A 804 19.77 -12.40 -15.83
N ILE A 805 20.92 -12.60 -15.19
CA ILE A 805 22.24 -12.43 -15.79
C ILE A 805 22.95 -13.80 -15.75
N PRO A 806 23.25 -14.42 -16.91
CA PRO A 806 23.86 -15.76 -16.97
C PRO A 806 25.22 -15.91 -16.27
N THR A 807 25.92 -14.80 -16.04
CA THR A 807 27.23 -14.78 -15.35
C THR A 807 27.12 -14.62 -13.85
N LYS A 808 25.94 -14.26 -13.33
CA LYS A 808 25.69 -14.05 -11.90
C LYS A 808 25.04 -15.32 -11.33
N HIS A 809 25.47 -15.70 -10.13
CA HIS A 809 24.81 -16.73 -9.35
C HIS A 809 23.79 -16.06 -8.43
N TYR A 810 22.55 -16.58 -8.44
CA TYR A 810 21.47 -16.14 -7.57
C TYR A 810 21.27 -17.22 -6.51
N ASP A 811 21.56 -16.87 -5.26
CA ASP A 811 21.40 -17.73 -4.08
C ASP A 811 20.73 -16.85 -3.01
N PRO A 812 19.62 -17.29 -2.39
CA PRO A 812 18.97 -16.55 -1.31
C PRO A 812 19.88 -16.35 -0.10
N ASP A 813 20.77 -17.31 0.17
CA ASP A 813 21.69 -17.27 1.30
C ASP A 813 22.99 -16.51 0.91
N ALA A 814 23.14 -15.32 1.48
CA ALA A 814 24.27 -14.44 1.21
C ALA A 814 25.61 -15.04 1.65
N GLU A 815 25.65 -15.78 2.75
CA GLU A 815 26.89 -16.38 3.28
C GLU A 815 27.37 -17.49 2.35
N ARG A 816 26.44 -18.36 1.92
CA ARG A 816 26.73 -19.43 0.96
C ARG A 816 27.18 -18.87 -0.38
N ALA A 817 26.54 -17.80 -0.87
CA ALA A 817 26.94 -17.11 -2.08
C ALA A 817 28.37 -16.56 -1.96
N GLN A 818 28.70 -15.90 -0.85
CA GLN A 818 30.04 -15.35 -0.60
C GLN A 818 31.10 -16.45 -0.48
N LEU A 819 30.82 -17.53 0.26
CA LEU A 819 31.72 -18.67 0.39
C LEU A 819 32.00 -19.35 -0.96
N SER A 820 30.97 -19.53 -1.79
CA SER A 820 31.14 -20.12 -3.13
C SER A 820 31.99 -19.22 -4.04
N LYS A 821 31.77 -17.90 -3.97
CA LYS A 821 32.58 -16.89 -4.67
C LYS A 821 34.04 -16.94 -4.24
N LEU A 822 34.30 -16.93 -2.92
CA LEU A 822 35.66 -17.03 -2.37
C LEU A 822 36.34 -18.34 -2.76
N LYS A 823 35.63 -19.47 -2.73
CA LYS A 823 36.14 -20.77 -3.19
C LYS A 823 36.52 -20.72 -4.68
N ALA A 824 35.72 -20.07 -5.52
CA ALA A 824 36.00 -19.93 -6.95
C ALA A 824 37.22 -19.03 -7.21
N GLU A 825 37.33 -17.90 -6.50
CA GLU A 825 38.47 -16.98 -6.56
C GLU A 825 39.76 -17.65 -6.09
N HIS A 826 39.74 -18.27 -4.91
CA HIS A 826 40.88 -19.02 -4.38
C HIS A 826 41.36 -20.11 -5.34
N LYS A 827 40.45 -20.88 -5.95
CA LYS A 827 40.80 -21.92 -6.93
C LYS A 827 41.41 -21.33 -8.20
N LYS A 828 40.91 -20.18 -8.67
CA LYS A 828 41.42 -19.47 -9.85
C LYS A 828 42.84 -18.95 -9.60
N GLU A 829 43.05 -18.27 -8.48
CA GLU A 829 44.35 -17.72 -8.08
C GLU A 829 45.38 -18.83 -7.84
N ARG A 830 45.02 -19.85 -7.07
CA ARG A 830 45.88 -21.02 -6.85
C ARG A 830 46.30 -21.69 -8.17
N LYS A 831 45.37 -21.84 -9.12
CA LYS A 831 45.68 -22.42 -10.45
C LYS A 831 46.56 -21.50 -11.30
N GLY A 832 46.40 -20.19 -11.17
CA GLY A 832 47.26 -19.17 -11.79
C GLY A 832 48.69 -19.24 -11.25
N ALA A 833 48.84 -19.12 -9.93
CA ALA A 833 50.12 -19.17 -9.22
C ALA A 833 50.89 -20.47 -9.52
N MET A 834 50.23 -21.64 -9.38
CA MET A 834 50.84 -22.92 -9.68
C MET A 834 51.29 -23.05 -11.15
N ARG A 835 50.58 -22.40 -12.09
CA ARG A 835 50.96 -22.42 -13.50
C ARG A 835 52.23 -21.61 -13.75
N GLU A 836 52.35 -20.43 -13.12
CA GLU A 836 53.56 -19.60 -13.26
C GLU A 836 54.76 -20.27 -12.59
N LEU A 837 54.62 -20.78 -11.36
CA LEU A 837 55.69 -21.53 -10.68
C LEU A 837 56.21 -22.72 -11.51
N ARG A 838 55.32 -23.47 -12.17
CA ARG A 838 55.73 -24.57 -13.06
C ARG A 838 56.50 -24.09 -14.27
N LYS A 839 56.09 -22.97 -14.88
CA LYS A 839 56.82 -22.37 -16.02
C LYS A 839 58.18 -21.83 -15.58
N ASP A 840 58.26 -21.24 -14.40
CA ASP A 840 59.49 -20.72 -13.80
C ASP A 840 60.46 -21.87 -13.51
N ALA A 841 59.99 -22.95 -12.88
CA ALA A 841 60.77 -24.17 -12.67
C ALA A 841 61.29 -24.76 -13.99
N ASN A 842 60.45 -24.81 -15.04
CA ASN A 842 60.87 -25.26 -16.37
C ASN A 842 61.91 -24.33 -17.02
N PHE A 843 61.83 -23.03 -16.79
CA PHE A 843 62.82 -22.07 -17.27
C PHE A 843 64.16 -22.25 -16.56
N ILE A 844 64.14 -22.33 -15.22
CA ILE A 844 65.33 -22.59 -14.40
C ILE A 844 65.99 -23.91 -14.81
N ALA A 845 65.21 -24.98 -14.99
CA ALA A 845 65.72 -26.28 -15.42
C ALA A 845 66.42 -26.21 -16.80
N ARG A 846 65.86 -25.45 -17.76
CA ARG A 846 66.48 -25.23 -19.08
C ARG A 846 67.78 -24.46 -18.99
N GLU A 847 67.80 -23.37 -18.23
CA GLU A 847 69.00 -22.54 -18.04
C GLU A 847 70.10 -23.30 -17.31
N GLN A 848 69.77 -24.02 -16.22
CA GLN A 848 70.74 -24.86 -15.51
C GLN A 848 71.33 -25.96 -16.39
N LEU A 849 70.50 -26.60 -17.23
CA LEU A 849 70.97 -27.62 -18.16
C LEU A 849 71.88 -27.01 -19.24
N ARG A 850 71.53 -25.82 -19.77
CA ARG A 850 72.37 -25.10 -20.73
C ARG A 850 73.72 -24.75 -20.10
N GLU A 851 73.71 -24.15 -18.92
CA GLU A 851 74.92 -23.78 -18.18
C GLU A 851 75.79 -25.02 -17.89
N LYS A 852 75.18 -26.15 -17.51
CA LYS A 852 75.91 -27.39 -17.27
C LYS A 852 76.56 -27.93 -18.54
N LYS A 853 75.84 -27.99 -19.67
CA LYS A 853 76.40 -28.42 -20.96
C LYS A 853 77.56 -27.55 -21.40
N GLU A 854 77.41 -26.23 -21.31
CA GLU A 854 78.47 -25.28 -21.66
C GLU A 854 79.71 -25.45 -20.75
N LYS A 855 79.52 -25.69 -19.45
CA LYS A 855 80.62 -26.00 -18.52
C LYS A 855 81.31 -27.32 -18.82
N ASP A 856 80.54 -28.38 -19.07
CA ASP A 856 81.08 -29.71 -19.38
C ASP A 856 81.85 -29.69 -20.72
N GLU A 857 81.30 -29.05 -21.76
CA GLU A 857 81.99 -28.86 -23.06
C GLU A 857 83.27 -28.03 -22.93
N ALA A 858 83.24 -26.95 -22.14
CA ALA A 858 84.42 -26.13 -21.88
C ALA A 858 85.50 -26.90 -21.10
N TYR A 859 85.09 -27.70 -20.11
CA TYR A 859 85.98 -28.57 -19.34
C TYR A 859 86.62 -29.64 -20.23
N ASP A 860 85.82 -30.36 -21.03
CA ASP A 860 86.31 -31.40 -21.94
C ASP A 860 87.27 -30.85 -22.99
N LYS A 861 86.96 -29.68 -23.56
CA LYS A 861 87.84 -29.00 -24.53
C LYS A 861 89.16 -28.59 -23.87
N LYS A 862 89.11 -28.07 -22.64
CA LYS A 862 90.32 -27.71 -21.86
C LYS A 862 91.13 -28.95 -21.52
N PHE A 863 90.50 -30.02 -21.04
CA PHE A 863 91.16 -31.27 -20.67
C PHE A 863 91.82 -31.94 -21.87
N LYS A 864 91.11 -32.09 -23.00
CA LYS A 864 91.66 -32.63 -24.25
C LYS A 864 92.85 -31.82 -24.75
N ARG A 865 92.78 -30.48 -24.67
CA ARG A 865 93.91 -29.60 -25.00
C ARG A 865 95.11 -29.87 -24.09
N LEU A 866 94.92 -29.87 -22.77
CA LEU A 866 96.00 -30.09 -21.81
C LEU A 866 96.64 -31.48 -21.95
N VAL A 867 95.84 -32.52 -22.13
CA VAL A 867 96.36 -33.89 -22.37
C VAL A 867 97.13 -33.95 -23.69
N ALA A 868 96.63 -33.33 -24.75
CA ALA A 868 97.34 -33.26 -26.02
C ALA A 868 98.66 -32.47 -25.93
N GLU A 869 98.68 -31.39 -25.13
CA GLU A 869 99.87 -30.56 -24.87
C GLU A 869 100.91 -31.35 -24.06
N ILE A 870 100.52 -31.97 -22.94
CA ILE A 870 101.40 -32.82 -22.11
C ILE A 870 101.94 -34.00 -22.92
N GLN A 871 101.06 -34.75 -23.61
CA GLN A 871 101.49 -35.90 -24.41
C GLN A 871 102.34 -35.48 -25.62
N GLY A 872 102.11 -34.28 -26.16
CA GLY A 872 102.93 -33.68 -27.20
C GLY A 872 104.33 -33.33 -26.71
N GLU A 873 104.44 -32.69 -25.55
CA GLU A 873 105.71 -32.32 -24.91
C GLU A 873 106.48 -33.56 -24.42
N GLU A 874 105.89 -34.40 -23.58
CA GLU A 874 106.51 -35.64 -23.09
C GLU A 874 106.84 -36.59 -24.24
N GLY A 875 105.95 -36.72 -25.22
CA GLY A 875 106.18 -37.56 -26.39
C GLY A 875 107.33 -37.05 -27.27
N ARG A 876 107.54 -35.73 -27.33
CA ARG A 876 108.69 -35.12 -28.00
C ARG A 876 109.98 -35.40 -27.21
N GLU A 877 109.99 -35.13 -25.91
CA GLU A 877 111.15 -35.38 -25.03
C GLU A 877 111.52 -36.87 -25.00
N ALA A 878 110.55 -37.78 -24.90
CA ALA A 878 110.78 -39.21 -24.93
C ALA A 878 111.39 -39.67 -26.26
N LYS A 879 110.94 -39.12 -27.40
CA LYS A 879 111.53 -39.39 -28.72
C LYS A 879 112.93 -38.80 -28.86
N GLU A 880 113.16 -37.61 -28.32
CA GLU A 880 114.51 -37.01 -28.25
C GLU A 880 115.44 -37.89 -27.41
N TYR A 881 115.00 -38.33 -26.23
CA TYR A 881 115.74 -39.28 -25.38
C TYR A 881 115.98 -40.64 -26.06
N GLU A 882 114.99 -41.21 -26.77
CA GLU A 882 115.19 -42.43 -27.54
C GLU A 882 116.20 -42.25 -28.67
N ARG A 883 116.20 -41.10 -29.36
CA ARG A 883 117.19 -40.77 -30.38
C ARG A 883 118.58 -40.65 -29.77
N GLU A 884 118.73 -40.01 -28.62
CA GLU A 884 120.00 -39.96 -27.89
C GLU A 884 120.45 -41.37 -27.45
N LYS A 885 119.55 -42.17 -26.90
CA LYS A 885 119.80 -43.56 -26.50
C LYS A 885 120.23 -44.42 -27.68
N ARG A 886 119.61 -44.26 -28.85
CA ARG A 886 120.01 -44.95 -30.10
C ARG A 886 121.37 -44.48 -30.59
N LYS A 887 121.68 -43.18 -30.53
CA LYS A 887 123.02 -42.66 -30.84
C LYS A 887 124.11 -43.24 -29.92
N ARG A 888 123.80 -43.46 -28.64
CA ARG A 888 124.73 -44.12 -27.69
C ARG A 888 124.93 -45.62 -27.97
N LYS A 889 123.92 -46.31 -28.50
CA LYS A 889 124.00 -47.75 -28.89
C LYS A 889 124.66 -47.99 -30.25
N GLY A 890 124.82 -46.94 -31.07
CA GLY A 890 125.47 -47.01 -32.39
C GLY A 890 126.96 -46.62 -32.38
N LYS A 891 127.62 -46.65 -31.22
CA LYS A 891 129.08 -46.50 -31.06
C LYS A 891 129.69 -47.80 -30.57
#